data_AF-A0A3B9BE61-F1
#
_entry.id   AF-A0A3B9BE61-F1
#
_cell.length_a   1.000
_cell.length_b   1.000
_cell.length_c   1.000
_cell.angle_alpha   90.00
_cell.angle_beta   90.00
_cell.angle_gamma   90.00
#
_symmetry.space_group_name_H-M   'P 1'
#
loop_
_entity.id
_entity.type
_entity.pdbx_description
1 polymer ?
#
loop_
_entity_poly.entity_id
_entity_poly.type
_entity_poly.pdbx_seq_one_letter_code
_entity_poly.pdbx_strand_id
1 'polypeptide(L)'
;MSEDESTTEEENEQDAEDKPAEPTPRFDPETLGQGLAEKNGDDDAIYVDDMYGDWFLDYASYVILERAVPHADDGLKPVQRRILHSMKELEDGRYNKVANVIGNTMKYHPHGDASIGDAMIQLGQKDLLIDTQGNWGNVLTGDSAAAPRYIEARLTPFALEVIFSPKVTTWASSYDGRNKEPVTFPVKFPVLLAQGAEGIAVGLSTKILPHNFIEILDAMIDGLRKNPISLLPDFPQGGIADCTDYNGGARGGRVRVRARIEKVKKHLLKVTEIPFGTTTTSLIDSILSANDKNKIKIAKIEDNTAEFVEIMVHLPSTVSAEDALPALYAFTDCEVSLAPNACVIQHNHPQFLSVNDLVKSSADLTRELLRQELEIKLGELQEKWHFASLEKIFIEKRIYRDIEKEETWEGVISAVDKGLKPYVKIFKRAITQDDILRLLEIRIKRISKFDSFRADELIKGFEDEIEEVEGHLAQMTRFAVRYLKELKKKYGKGKERKTEISRSEDGELVPFDKIVASQVVVANETLYLNRKDGFAGYSLKKDEAIEKCSTLDDVIVFGKDGVMKVMKIADKMFVGKSPLRVSVFRRDDPKIYNMVYRDGKSGRLYAKKFKIGGVTRDKEYPLFKTHSKSRIFFFAVHDSEKKNSNILVHLDPELKRVREKIIEFDFAWLEIQGRGVKGSTLTAHKVDRVVNAPRENGDDSPEGEEKEEVKPKKPEPAKPAEKKAEAAKKEPEPLAAKEPVEKVDSEEPNPKQGKDQVTFDFEGN
;
A
#
# COMPACT_ATOMS: atom_id res chain seq x y z
N MET A 1 25.59 -59.73 49.52
CA MET A 1 24.98 -58.48 50.01
C MET A 1 23.91 -58.12 48.98
N SER A 2 22.77 -58.83 48.95
CA SER A 2 21.58 -58.66 49.81
C SER A 2 21.07 -57.22 49.73
N GLU A 3 19.86 -56.87 49.29
CA GLU A 3 18.55 -57.53 49.05
C GLU A 3 17.79 -56.56 48.09
N ASP A 4 17.05 -57.02 47.07
CA ASP A 4 15.57 -57.21 47.05
C ASP A 4 14.79 -55.97 47.56
N GLU A 5 13.76 -55.42 46.89
CA GLU A 5 12.61 -56.09 46.27
C GLU A 5 11.80 -55.11 45.39
N SER A 6 11.09 -55.66 44.41
CA SER A 6 10.11 -55.07 43.50
C SER A 6 8.68 -55.08 44.09
N THR A 7 7.83 -54.11 43.73
CA THR A 7 6.33 -54.22 43.59
C THR A 7 5.79 -52.87 43.09
N THR A 8 5.31 -52.75 41.84
CA THR A 8 3.89 -52.71 41.42
C THR A 8 3.04 -51.62 42.10
N GLU A 9 2.68 -50.59 41.35
CA GLU A 9 1.45 -49.82 41.59
C GLU A 9 0.61 -49.79 40.30
N GLU A 10 -0.67 -50.07 40.53
CA GLU A 10 -1.69 -50.54 39.61
C GLU A 10 -2.31 -49.41 38.77
N GLU A 11 -2.74 -49.80 37.57
CA GLU A 11 -3.70 -49.06 36.75
C GLU A 11 -4.99 -48.81 37.54
N ASN A 12 -5.41 -47.55 37.62
CA ASN A 12 -6.75 -47.20 38.07
C ASN A 12 -7.40 -46.29 37.01
N GLU A 13 -7.97 -46.94 35.99
CA GLU A 13 -9.02 -46.37 35.15
C GLU A 13 -10.32 -46.32 35.97
N GLN A 14 -10.80 -45.12 36.32
CA GLN A 14 -12.20 -44.92 36.71
C GLN A 14 -12.64 -43.47 36.44
N ASP A 15 -13.66 -43.38 35.60
CA ASP A 15 -14.73 -42.37 35.54
C ASP A 15 -14.36 -40.92 35.28
N ALA A 16 -14.17 -40.59 34.00
CA ALA A 16 -14.31 -39.23 33.49
C ALA A 16 -15.81 -38.89 33.31
N GLU A 17 -16.43 -38.43 34.39
CA GLU A 17 -17.71 -37.72 34.32
C GLU A 17 -17.55 -36.39 33.56
N ASP A 18 -18.53 -36.15 32.69
CA ASP A 18 -18.71 -35.00 31.80
C ASP A 18 -18.78 -33.69 32.61
N LYS A 19 -17.64 -33.02 32.82
CA LYS A 19 -17.58 -31.67 33.38
C LYS A 19 -17.75 -30.65 32.26
N PRO A 20 -18.67 -29.68 32.38
CA PRO A 20 -18.75 -28.58 31.43
C PRO A 20 -17.40 -27.84 31.41
N ALA A 21 -16.87 -27.60 30.21
CA ALA A 21 -15.63 -26.86 30.01
C ALA A 21 -15.68 -25.55 30.80
N GLU A 22 -14.77 -25.37 31.74
CA GLU A 22 -14.62 -24.11 32.46
C GLU A 22 -14.38 -23.00 31.44
N PRO A 23 -15.05 -21.83 31.57
CA PRO A 23 -14.83 -20.72 30.68
C PRO A 23 -13.35 -20.33 30.77
N THR A 24 -12.63 -20.41 29.64
CA THR A 24 -11.26 -19.91 29.54
C THR A 24 -11.23 -18.48 30.07
N PRO A 25 -10.50 -18.18 31.17
CA PRO A 25 -10.44 -16.83 31.70
C PRO A 25 -9.82 -15.93 30.63
N ARG A 26 -10.58 -14.94 30.18
CA ARG A 26 -10.02 -13.86 29.38
C ARG A 26 -9.10 -13.04 30.29
N PHE A 27 -8.06 -12.48 29.69
CA PHE A 27 -7.15 -11.54 30.32
C PHE A 27 -7.91 -10.55 31.21
N ASP A 28 -7.77 -10.71 32.52
CA ASP A 28 -8.29 -9.78 33.51
C ASP A 28 -7.14 -8.86 33.93
N PRO A 29 -7.18 -7.57 33.57
CA PRO A 29 -6.15 -6.61 33.97
C PRO A 29 -5.93 -6.60 35.48
N GLU A 30 -6.95 -6.93 36.28
CA GLU A 30 -6.83 -6.98 37.75
C GLU A 30 -6.00 -8.18 38.25
N THR A 31 -5.86 -9.24 37.44
CA THR A 31 -5.08 -10.44 37.83
C THR A 31 -3.57 -10.28 37.65
N LEU A 32 -3.12 -9.35 36.81
CA LEU A 32 -1.70 -9.04 36.62
C LEU A 32 -1.09 -8.32 37.84
N GLY A 33 -1.85 -7.42 38.46
CA GLY A 33 -1.40 -6.67 39.64
C GLY A 33 -1.26 -7.51 40.92
N GLN A 34 -1.81 -8.73 40.95
CA GLN A 34 -1.77 -9.59 42.14
C GLN A 34 -0.55 -10.53 42.16
N GLY A 35 0.18 -10.67 41.05
CA GLY A 35 1.20 -11.72 40.87
C GLY A 35 2.66 -11.33 41.16
N LEU A 36 2.99 -10.05 41.34
CA LEU A 36 4.40 -9.61 41.35
C LEU A 36 4.85 -8.79 42.57
N ALA A 37 3.98 -8.55 43.55
CA ALA A 37 4.38 -7.91 44.80
C ALA A 37 5.04 -8.95 45.74
N GLU A 38 6.35 -9.17 45.60
CA GLU A 38 7.14 -9.69 46.72
C GLU A 38 6.97 -8.72 47.90
N LYS A 39 6.21 -9.17 48.92
CA LYS A 39 6.08 -8.46 50.20
C LYS A 39 7.44 -8.47 50.91
N ASN A 40 8.29 -7.50 50.58
CA ASN A 40 9.41 -7.13 51.41
C ASN A 40 8.87 -6.32 52.59
N GLY A 41 9.12 -6.82 53.80
CA GLY A 41 8.59 -6.27 55.04
C GLY A 41 9.14 -4.87 55.38
N ASP A 42 8.31 -4.14 56.11
CA ASP A 42 8.57 -2.85 56.79
C ASP A 42 8.81 -1.61 55.90
N ASP A 43 7.83 -1.29 55.06
CA ASP A 43 7.22 0.05 54.89
C ASP A 43 6.17 -0.07 53.76
N ASP A 44 4.89 0.23 54.03
CA ASP A 44 3.79 0.19 53.04
C ASP A 44 3.86 1.33 51.99
N ALA A 45 5.07 1.67 51.54
CA ALA A 45 5.31 2.64 50.48
C ALA A 45 5.61 1.88 49.18
N ILE A 46 4.59 1.70 48.34
CA ILE A 46 4.78 1.25 46.96
C ILE A 46 5.52 2.38 46.23
N TYR A 47 6.69 2.07 45.66
CA TYR A 47 7.47 3.06 44.92
C TYR A 47 6.72 3.48 43.66
N VAL A 48 6.64 4.79 43.42
CA VAL A 48 5.96 5.36 42.24
C VAL A 48 6.51 4.77 40.94
N ASP A 49 7.81 4.51 40.87
CA ASP A 49 8.47 3.92 39.71
C ASP A 49 7.93 2.52 39.38
N ASP A 50 7.67 1.69 40.40
CA ASP A 50 7.10 0.35 40.24
C ASP A 50 5.62 0.44 39.78
N MET A 51 4.85 1.37 40.36
CA MET A 51 3.45 1.61 39.97
C MET A 51 3.33 2.04 38.50
N TYR A 52 4.23 2.91 38.03
CA TYR A 52 4.25 3.34 36.63
C TYR A 52 4.59 2.19 35.69
N GLY A 53 5.50 1.29 36.07
CA GLY A 53 5.85 0.11 35.29
C GLY A 53 4.64 -0.80 35.09
N ASP A 54 3.95 -1.15 36.18
CA ASP A 54 2.79 -2.04 36.16
C ASP A 54 1.61 -1.44 35.40
N TRP A 55 1.24 -0.19 35.70
CA TRP A 55 0.14 0.48 35.00
C TRP A 55 0.39 0.65 33.51
N PHE A 56 1.64 0.93 33.13
CA PHE A 56 2.01 1.02 31.73
C PHE A 56 1.93 -0.35 31.05
N LEU A 57 2.34 -1.43 31.74
CA LEU A 57 2.28 -2.79 31.21
C LEU A 57 0.83 -3.25 31.02
N ASP A 58 -0.05 -2.97 31.98
CA ASP A 58 -1.48 -3.30 31.89
C ASP A 58 -2.15 -2.54 30.75
N TYR A 59 -1.89 -1.24 30.66
CA TYR A 59 -2.39 -0.42 29.56
C TYR A 59 -1.86 -0.90 28.20
N ALA A 60 -0.56 -1.19 28.09
CA ALA A 60 0.05 -1.66 26.86
C ALA A 60 -0.53 -3.02 26.43
N SER A 61 -0.66 -3.95 27.37
CA SER A 61 -1.23 -5.28 27.14
C SER A 61 -2.69 -5.19 26.67
N TYR A 62 -3.50 -4.37 27.34
CA TYR A 62 -4.87 -4.08 26.92
C TYR A 62 -4.93 -3.47 25.52
N VAL A 63 -4.11 -2.47 25.21
CA VAL A 63 -4.11 -1.84 23.88
C VAL A 63 -3.70 -2.81 22.77
N ILE A 64 -2.76 -3.71 23.04
CA ILE A 64 -2.28 -4.72 22.09
C ILE A 64 -3.37 -5.79 21.85
N LEU A 65 -3.88 -6.42 22.91
CA LEU A 65 -4.78 -7.57 22.82
C LEU A 65 -6.24 -7.17 22.56
N GLU A 66 -6.70 -6.07 23.14
CA GLU A 66 -8.12 -5.71 23.21
C GLU A 66 -8.52 -4.53 22.30
N ARG A 67 -7.58 -3.97 21.53
CA ARG A 67 -7.88 -2.77 20.72
C ARG A 67 -7.25 -2.76 19.33
N ALA A 68 -5.93 -2.79 19.24
CA ALA A 68 -5.23 -2.35 18.03
C ALA A 68 -4.95 -3.47 17.02
N VAL A 69 -4.68 -4.69 17.49
CA VAL A 69 -4.21 -5.81 16.67
C VAL A 69 -5.36 -6.79 16.42
N PRO A 70 -5.60 -7.25 15.17
CA PRO A 70 -6.62 -8.25 14.87
C PRO A 70 -6.19 -9.65 15.33
N HIS A 71 -7.17 -10.51 15.59
CA HIS A 71 -6.90 -11.93 15.86
C HIS A 71 -6.63 -12.71 14.57
N ALA A 72 -5.75 -13.71 14.61
CA ALA A 72 -5.39 -14.51 13.42
C ALA A 72 -6.58 -15.33 12.88
N ASP A 73 -7.39 -15.91 13.78
CA ASP A 73 -8.47 -16.83 13.43
C ASP A 73 -9.64 -16.17 12.69
N ASP A 74 -10.12 -15.01 13.16
CA ASP A 74 -11.26 -14.32 12.56
C ASP A 74 -10.89 -13.07 11.76
N GLY A 75 -9.67 -12.53 11.97
CA GLY A 75 -9.22 -11.33 11.31
C GLY A 75 -9.81 -10.03 11.81
N LEU A 76 -10.51 -10.05 12.95
CA LEU A 76 -11.28 -8.92 13.45
C LEU A 76 -10.65 -8.33 14.70
N LYS A 77 -10.78 -7.01 14.83
CA LYS A 77 -10.55 -6.31 16.10
C LYS A 77 -11.75 -6.53 17.03
N PRO A 78 -11.59 -6.43 18.36
CA PRO A 78 -12.69 -6.63 19.30
C PRO A 78 -13.93 -5.76 19.05
N VAL A 79 -13.75 -4.49 18.67
CA VAL A 79 -14.87 -3.60 18.30
C VAL A 79 -15.65 -4.12 17.08
N GLN A 80 -14.95 -4.63 16.06
CA GLN A 80 -15.57 -5.17 14.86
C GLN A 80 -16.34 -6.46 15.16
N ARG A 81 -15.78 -7.32 16.03
CA ARG A 81 -16.43 -8.55 16.50
C ARG A 81 -17.75 -8.24 17.21
N ARG A 82 -17.74 -7.25 18.11
CA ARG A 82 -18.93 -6.81 18.85
C ARG A 82 -19.98 -6.19 17.95
N ILE A 83 -19.59 -5.37 16.97
CA ILE A 83 -20.52 -4.83 15.96
C ILE A 83 -21.22 -5.97 15.21
N LEU A 84 -20.46 -6.94 14.68
CA LEU A 84 -21.03 -8.07 13.95
C LEU A 84 -21.91 -8.95 14.83
N HIS A 85 -21.55 -9.14 16.10
CA HIS A 85 -22.37 -9.85 17.07
C HIS A 85 -23.71 -9.13 17.29
N SER A 86 -23.68 -7.82 17.55
CA SER A 86 -24.89 -7.01 17.72
C SER A 86 -25.75 -6.94 16.47
N MET A 87 -25.16 -6.91 15.27
CA MET A 87 -25.90 -7.02 14.03
C MET A 87 -26.59 -8.38 13.91
N LYS A 88 -25.93 -9.46 14.33
CA LYS A 88 -26.50 -10.81 14.29
C LYS A 88 -27.68 -11.00 15.24
N GLU A 89 -27.67 -10.34 16.39
CA GLU A 89 -28.82 -10.32 17.32
C GLU A 89 -30.03 -9.58 16.76
N LEU A 90 -29.79 -8.50 16.02
CA LEU A 90 -30.82 -7.66 15.40
C LEU A 90 -31.23 -8.15 14.00
N GLU A 91 -30.68 -9.27 13.55
CA GLU A 91 -30.87 -9.77 12.19
C GLU A 91 -32.29 -10.32 11.98
N ASP A 92 -33.07 -9.62 11.17
CA ASP A 92 -34.43 -9.99 10.76
C ASP A 92 -34.62 -9.99 9.22
N GLY A 93 -33.52 -9.86 8.46
CA GLY A 93 -33.48 -9.76 7.00
C GLY A 93 -33.70 -8.34 6.45
N ARG A 94 -34.05 -7.36 7.30
CA ARG A 94 -34.28 -5.96 6.91
C ARG A 94 -33.08 -5.08 7.23
N TYR A 95 -33.09 -3.89 6.64
CA TYR A 95 -32.12 -2.86 6.95
C TYR A 95 -32.38 -2.28 8.34
N ASN A 96 -31.33 -2.23 9.15
CA ASN A 96 -31.34 -1.65 10.48
C ASN A 96 -30.67 -0.27 10.45
N LYS A 97 -31.26 0.71 11.15
CA LYS A 97 -30.61 2.01 11.37
C LYS A 97 -29.29 1.81 12.09
N VAL A 98 -28.21 2.41 11.59
CA VAL A 98 -26.87 2.27 12.18
C VAL A 98 -26.85 2.77 13.63
N ALA A 99 -27.61 3.83 13.94
CA ALA A 99 -27.78 4.30 15.32
C ALA A 99 -28.31 3.20 16.27
N ASN A 100 -29.21 2.33 15.82
CA ASN A 100 -29.73 1.22 16.62
C ASN A 100 -28.66 0.15 16.85
N VAL A 101 -27.88 -0.19 15.81
CA VAL A 101 -26.77 -1.15 15.91
C VAL A 101 -25.69 -0.64 16.87
N ILE A 102 -25.34 0.64 16.79
CA ILE A 102 -24.38 1.28 17.73
C ILE A 102 -24.90 1.16 19.17
N GLY A 103 -26.17 1.54 19.41
CA GLY A 103 -26.78 1.43 20.73
C GLY A 103 -26.80 0.01 21.28
N ASN A 104 -27.09 -0.99 20.43
CA ASN A 104 -27.02 -2.40 20.83
C ASN A 104 -25.59 -2.85 21.13
N THR A 105 -24.60 -2.38 20.35
CA THR A 105 -23.18 -2.72 20.52
C THR A 105 -22.61 -2.21 21.84
N MET A 106 -23.15 -1.13 22.39
CA MET A 106 -22.73 -0.60 23.70
C MET A 106 -22.92 -1.59 24.85
N LYS A 107 -23.82 -2.58 24.72
CA LYS A 107 -23.94 -3.70 25.70
C LYS A 107 -22.66 -4.50 25.83
N TYR A 108 -21.82 -4.50 24.80
CA TYR A 108 -20.58 -5.26 24.70
C TYR A 108 -19.34 -4.35 24.70
N HIS A 109 -19.49 -3.12 24.21
CA HIS A 109 -18.39 -2.18 24.03
C HIS A 109 -18.66 -0.88 24.81
N PRO A 110 -18.19 -0.76 26.07
CA PRO A 110 -18.45 0.41 26.94
C PRO A 110 -17.54 1.59 26.57
N HIS A 111 -17.44 1.91 25.28
CA HIS A 111 -16.69 3.04 24.74
C HIS A 111 -17.62 3.93 23.91
N GLY A 112 -17.16 5.14 23.56
CA GLY A 112 -17.98 6.13 22.88
C GLY A 112 -18.62 5.64 21.58
N ASP A 113 -19.85 6.10 21.33
CA ASP A 113 -20.62 5.85 20.10
C ASP A 113 -19.85 6.16 18.82
N ALA A 114 -19.07 7.25 18.83
CA ALA A 114 -18.25 7.67 17.70
C ALA A 114 -17.26 6.58 17.25
N SER A 115 -16.57 5.93 18.19
CA SER A 115 -15.60 4.88 17.85
C SER A 115 -16.26 3.63 17.25
N ILE A 116 -17.46 3.29 17.73
CA ILE A 116 -18.25 2.16 17.19
C ILE A 116 -18.77 2.53 15.80
N GLY A 117 -19.28 3.75 15.63
CA GLY A 117 -19.78 4.27 14.36
C GLY A 117 -18.69 4.28 13.28
N ASP A 118 -17.52 4.82 13.58
CA ASP A 118 -16.39 4.87 12.65
C ASP A 118 -15.92 3.47 12.24
N ALA A 119 -15.82 2.55 13.21
CA ALA A 119 -15.46 1.15 12.94
C ALA A 119 -16.51 0.45 12.06
N MET A 120 -17.79 0.73 12.27
CA MET A 120 -18.89 0.18 11.46
C MET A 120 -18.88 0.73 10.04
N ILE A 121 -18.66 2.04 9.88
CA ILE A 121 -18.53 2.70 8.56
C ILE A 121 -17.37 2.08 7.78
N GLN A 122 -16.19 1.94 8.39
CA GLN A 122 -15.04 1.30 7.76
C GLN A 122 -15.29 -0.16 7.36
N LEU A 123 -16.11 -0.89 8.13
CA LEU A 123 -16.47 -2.26 7.81
C LEU A 123 -17.49 -2.33 6.65
N GLY A 124 -18.43 -1.39 6.61
CA GLY A 124 -19.44 -1.25 5.57
C GLY A 124 -18.86 -0.84 4.21
N GLN A 125 -17.93 0.12 4.18
CA GLN A 125 -17.29 0.61 2.96
C GLN A 125 -16.50 -0.48 2.18
N LYS A 126 -16.22 -1.62 2.80
CA LYS A 126 -15.53 -2.76 2.17
C LYS A 126 -16.47 -3.70 1.40
N ASP A 127 -17.78 -3.48 1.46
CA ASP A 127 -18.82 -4.21 0.70
C ASP A 127 -18.63 -5.74 0.66
N LEU A 128 -18.36 -6.32 1.83
CA LEU A 128 -18.14 -7.76 1.99
C LEU A 128 -19.06 -8.36 3.06
N LEU A 129 -19.04 -7.78 4.25
CA LEU A 129 -19.75 -8.32 5.41
C LEU A 129 -21.06 -7.60 5.73
N ILE A 130 -21.12 -6.31 5.39
CA ILE A 130 -22.24 -5.43 5.66
C ILE A 130 -22.72 -4.89 4.31
N ASP A 131 -24.02 -5.04 4.07
CA ASP A 131 -24.74 -4.41 2.97
C ASP A 131 -25.24 -3.05 3.47
N THR A 132 -24.95 -2.00 2.73
CA THR A 132 -25.07 -0.60 3.19
C THR A 132 -26.07 0.20 2.36
N GLN A 133 -26.91 0.99 3.03
CA GLN A 133 -27.87 1.90 2.40
C GLN A 133 -27.71 3.34 2.94
N GLY A 134 -27.78 4.32 2.04
CA GLY A 134 -27.57 5.75 2.33
C GLY A 134 -26.15 6.22 1.98
N ASN A 135 -25.77 7.42 2.44
CA ASN A 135 -24.42 7.97 2.21
C ASN A 135 -23.43 7.48 3.29
N TRP A 136 -22.63 6.48 2.95
CA TRP A 136 -21.59 5.90 3.82
C TRP A 136 -20.21 6.57 3.65
N GLY A 137 -20.16 7.73 3.01
CA GLY A 137 -18.91 8.42 2.69
C GLY A 137 -18.24 7.84 1.44
N ASN A 138 -17.13 8.44 1.02
CA ASN A 138 -16.42 8.03 -0.18
C ASN A 138 -14.91 7.87 0.12
N VAL A 139 -14.41 6.66 -0.05
CA VAL A 139 -13.01 6.29 0.21
C VAL A 139 -12.05 6.96 -0.79
N LEU A 140 -12.52 7.31 -1.99
CA LEU A 140 -11.73 7.97 -3.01
C LEU A 140 -11.53 9.46 -2.70
N THR A 141 -12.59 10.18 -2.31
CA THR A 141 -12.52 11.63 -2.04
C THR A 141 -12.10 11.93 -0.60
N GLY A 142 -12.38 11.01 0.33
CA GLY A 142 -12.22 11.19 1.77
C GLY A 142 -13.46 11.81 2.44
N ASP A 143 -14.60 11.88 1.74
CA ASP A 143 -15.83 12.43 2.30
C ASP A 143 -16.37 11.56 3.43
N SER A 144 -16.69 12.18 4.56
CA SER A 144 -17.28 11.52 5.71
C SER A 144 -18.67 10.95 5.42
N ALA A 145 -19.02 9.87 6.11
CA ALA A 145 -20.37 9.33 6.08
C ALA A 145 -21.40 10.30 6.68
N ALA A 146 -22.67 10.15 6.27
CA ALA A 146 -23.78 10.81 6.94
C ALA A 146 -23.94 10.28 8.38
N ALA A 147 -24.60 11.07 9.23
CA ALA A 147 -24.80 10.68 10.61
C ALA A 147 -25.53 9.31 10.74
N PRO A 148 -25.20 8.48 11.75
CA PRO A 148 -25.76 7.12 11.94
C PRO A 148 -27.29 6.97 11.92
N ARG A 149 -28.04 8.07 12.11
CA ARG A 149 -29.50 8.12 12.03
C ARG A 149 -30.05 8.10 10.60
N TYR A 150 -29.24 8.47 9.60
CA TYR A 150 -29.65 8.55 8.18
C TYR A 150 -29.18 7.37 7.34
N ILE A 151 -28.23 6.58 7.85
CA ILE A 151 -27.69 5.41 7.17
C ILE A 151 -28.24 4.12 7.79
N GLU A 152 -28.31 3.09 6.95
CA GLU A 152 -28.84 1.78 7.31
C GLU A 152 -27.90 0.67 6.84
N ALA A 153 -27.89 -0.44 7.57
CA ALA A 153 -27.05 -1.60 7.29
C ALA A 153 -27.75 -2.91 7.64
N ARG A 154 -27.33 -3.99 6.97
CA ARG A 154 -27.67 -5.37 7.31
C ARG A 154 -26.49 -6.30 7.03
N LEU A 155 -26.50 -7.52 7.56
CA LEU A 155 -25.46 -8.50 7.23
C LEU A 155 -25.64 -9.02 5.81
N THR A 156 -24.55 -9.21 5.08
CA THR A 156 -24.61 -9.84 3.76
C THR A 156 -24.93 -11.34 3.91
N PRO A 157 -25.55 -11.97 2.90
CA PRO A 157 -25.71 -13.43 2.89
C PRO A 157 -24.37 -14.18 3.05
N PHE A 158 -23.28 -13.59 2.54
CA PHE A 158 -21.93 -14.10 2.71
C PHE A 158 -21.51 -14.11 4.19
N ALA A 159 -21.69 -12.99 4.91
CA ALA A 159 -21.36 -12.91 6.33
C ALA A 159 -22.12 -13.97 7.15
N LEU A 160 -23.42 -14.15 6.85
CA LEU A 160 -24.28 -15.11 7.54
C LEU A 160 -23.80 -16.56 7.39
N GLU A 161 -23.31 -16.96 6.21
CA GLU A 161 -22.83 -18.33 5.93
C GLU A 161 -21.40 -18.57 6.48
N VAL A 162 -20.56 -17.54 6.49
CA VAL A 162 -19.10 -17.68 6.70
C VAL A 162 -18.65 -17.35 8.12
N ILE A 163 -19.26 -16.35 8.78
CA ILE A 163 -18.79 -15.84 10.09
C ILE A 163 -19.47 -16.54 11.25
N PHE A 164 -20.77 -16.83 11.13
CA PHE A 164 -21.58 -17.21 12.28
C PHE A 164 -21.84 -18.71 12.32
N SER A 165 -21.42 -19.36 13.40
CA SER A 165 -21.78 -20.75 13.71
C SER A 165 -22.01 -20.90 15.22
N PRO A 166 -23.23 -20.60 15.73
CA PRO A 166 -23.49 -20.49 17.17
C PRO A 166 -23.13 -21.73 18.00
N LYS A 167 -23.20 -22.92 17.39
CA LYS A 167 -22.90 -24.20 18.03
C LYS A 167 -21.40 -24.48 18.18
N VAL A 168 -20.57 -23.81 17.37
CA VAL A 168 -19.11 -23.94 17.37
C VAL A 168 -18.45 -22.78 18.11
N THR A 169 -19.08 -21.60 18.08
CA THR A 169 -18.56 -20.38 18.72
C THR A 169 -18.28 -20.58 20.21
N THR A 170 -17.08 -20.20 20.65
CA THR A 170 -16.74 -20.07 22.07
C THR A 170 -17.26 -18.74 22.63
N TRP A 171 -18.01 -18.82 23.72
CA TRP A 171 -18.67 -17.68 24.34
C TRP A 171 -17.98 -17.28 25.64
N ALA A 172 -17.78 -15.99 25.84
CA ALA A 172 -17.34 -15.38 27.10
C ALA A 172 -18.44 -14.44 27.64
N SER A 173 -18.41 -14.15 28.94
CA SER A 173 -19.31 -13.15 29.52
C SER A 173 -18.93 -11.74 29.06
N SER A 174 -19.92 -10.86 28.90
CA SER A 174 -19.71 -9.43 28.68
C SER A 174 -19.02 -8.77 29.88
N TYR A 175 -18.51 -7.56 29.69
CA TYR A 175 -17.82 -6.80 30.74
C TYR A 175 -18.67 -6.55 32.01
N ASP A 176 -20.01 -6.55 31.87
CA ASP A 176 -20.96 -6.39 32.97
C ASP A 176 -21.59 -7.71 33.43
N GLY A 177 -21.19 -8.85 32.83
CA GLY A 177 -21.67 -10.19 33.15
C GLY A 177 -23.12 -10.49 32.74
N ARG A 178 -23.83 -9.57 32.08
CA ARG A 178 -25.26 -9.72 31.75
C ARG A 178 -25.51 -10.48 30.45
N ASN A 179 -24.60 -10.38 29.49
CA ASN A 179 -24.72 -10.98 28.17
C ASN A 179 -23.53 -11.89 27.89
N LYS A 180 -23.61 -12.66 26.81
CA LYS A 180 -22.48 -13.45 26.30
C LYS A 180 -21.99 -12.85 24.99
N GLU A 181 -20.68 -12.75 24.80
CA GLU A 181 -20.05 -12.33 23.56
C GLU A 181 -19.09 -13.41 23.03
N PRO A 182 -18.88 -13.51 21.71
CA PRO A 182 -17.91 -14.44 21.14
C PRO A 182 -16.48 -14.00 21.46
N VAL A 183 -15.61 -14.94 21.87
CA VAL A 183 -14.17 -14.69 22.00
C VAL A 183 -13.57 -14.42 20.63
N THR A 184 -13.79 -15.35 19.70
CA THR A 184 -13.52 -15.25 18.27
C THR A 184 -14.70 -15.81 17.49
N PHE A 185 -14.90 -15.35 16.25
CA PHE A 185 -15.86 -15.99 15.36
C PHE A 185 -15.24 -17.22 14.67
N PRO A 186 -16.01 -18.31 14.45
CA PRO A 186 -15.58 -19.46 13.66
C PRO A 186 -15.63 -19.11 12.16
N VAL A 187 -14.72 -18.24 11.71
CA VAL A 187 -14.75 -17.71 10.34
C VAL A 187 -14.16 -18.72 9.35
N LYS A 188 -14.95 -19.12 8.35
CA LYS A 188 -14.59 -20.12 7.32
C LYS A 188 -13.87 -19.54 6.08
N PHE A 189 -13.41 -18.29 6.17
CA PHE A 189 -12.74 -17.55 5.10
C PHE A 189 -11.85 -16.46 5.72
N PRO A 190 -10.61 -16.22 5.24
CA PRO A 190 -9.71 -15.24 5.84
C PRO A 190 -10.15 -13.80 5.50
N VAL A 191 -11.13 -13.30 6.25
CA VAL A 191 -11.62 -11.91 6.16
C VAL A 191 -10.47 -10.91 6.36
N LEU A 192 -9.50 -11.24 7.22
CA LEU A 192 -8.31 -10.44 7.47
C LEU A 192 -7.58 -10.04 6.18
N LEU A 193 -7.40 -11.01 5.28
CA LEU A 193 -6.67 -10.83 4.04
C LEU A 193 -7.54 -10.18 2.97
N ALA A 194 -8.82 -10.54 2.91
CA ALA A 194 -9.74 -9.93 1.95
C ALA A 194 -9.96 -8.43 2.21
N GLN A 195 -10.00 -8.03 3.48
CA GLN A 195 -10.30 -6.65 3.87
C GLN A 195 -9.05 -5.82 4.19
N GLY A 196 -7.92 -6.47 4.48
CA GLY A 196 -6.76 -5.83 5.08
C GLY A 196 -7.04 -5.29 6.50
N ALA A 197 -5.97 -4.99 7.22
CA ALA A 197 -6.04 -4.41 8.55
C ALA A 197 -4.88 -3.45 8.80
N GLU A 198 -5.19 -2.31 9.42
CA GLU A 198 -4.19 -1.36 9.87
C GLU A 198 -4.44 -1.03 11.33
N GLY A 199 -3.38 -0.97 12.14
CA GLY A 199 -3.47 -0.71 13.56
C GLY A 199 -2.11 -0.36 14.15
N ILE A 200 -2.11 0.60 15.08
CA ILE A 200 -0.92 1.02 15.81
C ILE A 200 -1.21 0.74 17.29
N ALA A 201 -0.36 -0.07 17.91
CA ALA A 201 -0.41 -0.42 19.31
C ALA A 201 0.79 0.20 20.04
N VAL A 202 0.94 -0.11 21.33
CA VAL A 202 2.12 0.30 22.09
C VAL A 202 3.33 -0.55 21.65
N GLY A 203 4.32 0.08 21.03
CA GLY A 203 5.56 -0.59 20.58
C GLY A 203 5.41 -1.49 19.34
N LEU A 204 4.19 -1.69 18.83
CA LEU A 204 3.89 -2.57 17.70
C LEU A 204 2.97 -1.87 16.70
N SER A 205 3.02 -2.30 15.44
CA SER A 205 2.06 -1.91 14.42
C SER A 205 1.70 -3.10 13.54
N THR A 206 0.53 -3.03 12.92
CA THR A 206 0.07 -4.00 11.94
C THR A 206 -0.40 -3.26 10.70
N LYS A 207 0.04 -3.73 9.53
CA LYS A 207 -0.36 -3.23 8.21
C LYS A 207 -0.44 -4.41 7.25
N ILE A 208 -1.63 -4.97 7.15
CA ILE A 208 -1.96 -6.10 6.28
C ILE A 208 -2.64 -5.52 5.04
N LEU A 209 -2.01 -5.73 3.89
CA LEU A 209 -2.54 -5.30 2.60
C LEU A 209 -3.72 -6.20 2.19
N PRO A 210 -4.75 -5.66 1.52
CA PRO A 210 -5.86 -6.46 1.03
C PRO A 210 -5.47 -7.36 -0.15
N HIS A 211 -6.20 -8.46 -0.33
CA HIS A 211 -6.02 -9.46 -1.38
C HIS A 211 -7.34 -9.79 -2.07
N ASN A 212 -7.23 -10.33 -3.29
CA ASN A 212 -8.41 -10.64 -4.08
C ASN A 212 -9.19 -11.84 -3.51
N PHE A 213 -10.51 -11.71 -3.45
CA PHE A 213 -11.42 -12.74 -2.93
C PHE A 213 -11.27 -14.10 -3.61
N ILE A 214 -11.16 -14.11 -4.94
CA ILE A 214 -11.08 -15.35 -5.73
C ILE A 214 -9.73 -16.02 -5.51
N GLU A 215 -8.65 -15.24 -5.56
CA GLU A 215 -7.29 -15.75 -5.39
C GLU A 215 -7.03 -16.26 -3.96
N ILE A 216 -7.64 -15.65 -2.95
CA ILE A 216 -7.64 -16.19 -1.58
C ILE A 216 -8.21 -17.61 -1.56
N LEU A 217 -9.37 -17.84 -2.20
CA LEU A 217 -9.99 -19.17 -2.22
C LEU A 217 -9.13 -20.19 -2.94
N ASP A 218 -8.54 -19.81 -4.08
CA ASP A 218 -7.62 -20.68 -4.81
C ASP A 218 -6.36 -20.98 -3.98
N ALA A 219 -5.81 -19.97 -3.28
CA ALA A 219 -4.67 -20.13 -2.39
C ALA A 219 -4.99 -21.02 -1.16
N MET A 220 -6.19 -20.94 -0.60
CA MET A 220 -6.63 -21.86 0.46
C MET A 220 -6.73 -23.30 -0.04
N ILE A 221 -7.25 -23.51 -1.26
CA ILE A 221 -7.32 -24.83 -1.89
C ILE A 221 -5.91 -25.39 -2.10
N ASP A 222 -4.97 -24.56 -2.56
CA ASP A 222 -3.57 -24.94 -2.73
C ASP A 222 -2.88 -25.23 -1.39
N GLY A 223 -3.16 -24.43 -0.35
CA GLY A 223 -2.70 -24.69 1.02
C GLY A 223 -3.15 -26.06 1.54
N LEU A 224 -4.43 -26.39 1.39
CA LEU A 224 -4.98 -27.71 1.77
C LEU A 224 -4.36 -28.87 0.98
N ARG A 225 -3.90 -28.62 -0.25
CA ARG A 225 -3.22 -29.60 -1.12
C ARG A 225 -1.71 -29.65 -0.91
N LYS A 226 -1.15 -28.79 -0.04
CA LYS A 226 0.29 -28.61 0.18
C LYS A 226 1.06 -28.13 -1.06
N ASN A 227 0.38 -27.41 -1.94
CA ASN A 227 0.99 -26.72 -3.07
C ASN A 227 1.65 -25.41 -2.60
N PRO A 228 2.68 -24.90 -3.33
CA PRO A 228 3.24 -23.58 -3.04
C PRO A 228 2.20 -22.48 -3.24
N ILE A 229 2.10 -21.55 -2.29
CA ILE A 229 1.17 -20.43 -2.33
C ILE A 229 1.92 -19.16 -2.71
N SER A 230 1.40 -18.42 -3.67
CA SER A 230 1.91 -17.11 -4.06
C SER A 230 0.75 -16.12 -4.18
N LEU A 231 0.26 -15.63 -3.04
CA LEU A 231 -0.82 -14.65 -3.00
C LEU A 231 -0.25 -13.23 -3.12
N LEU A 232 -0.80 -12.43 -4.04
CA LEU A 232 -0.38 -11.04 -4.29
C LEU A 232 -1.49 -10.05 -3.93
N PRO A 233 -1.16 -8.87 -3.37
CA PRO A 233 -2.16 -7.91 -2.92
C PRO A 233 -3.05 -7.43 -4.07
N ASP A 234 -4.28 -7.07 -3.74
CA ASP A 234 -5.26 -6.48 -4.64
C ASP A 234 -6.00 -5.37 -3.90
N PHE A 235 -5.92 -4.16 -4.42
CA PHE A 235 -6.44 -2.97 -3.80
C PHE A 235 -7.81 -2.58 -4.37
N PRO A 236 -8.76 -2.15 -3.52
CA PRO A 236 -10.09 -1.76 -3.98
C PRO A 236 -10.09 -0.52 -4.89
N GLN A 237 -9.05 0.33 -4.77
CA GLN A 237 -8.84 1.55 -5.56
C GLN A 237 -8.18 1.30 -6.92
N GLY A 238 -7.78 0.05 -7.23
CA GLY A 238 -7.09 -0.31 -8.47
C GLY A 238 -5.63 0.12 -8.48
N GLY A 239 -5.18 0.67 -9.60
CA GLY A 239 -3.81 1.11 -9.84
C GLY A 239 -2.91 0.01 -10.39
N ILE A 240 -1.63 0.37 -10.55
CA ILE A 240 -0.58 -0.53 -11.04
C ILE A 240 0.35 -0.85 -9.87
N ALA A 241 0.55 -2.12 -9.54
CA ALA A 241 1.38 -2.53 -8.41
C ALA A 241 2.62 -3.32 -8.85
N ASP A 242 3.77 -2.91 -8.31
CA ASP A 242 5.03 -3.63 -8.34
C ASP A 242 5.20 -4.40 -7.02
N CYS A 243 5.17 -5.72 -7.15
CA CYS A 243 5.23 -6.68 -6.05
C CYS A 243 6.53 -7.49 -6.04
N THR A 244 7.59 -7.10 -6.77
CA THR A 244 8.85 -7.89 -6.81
C THR A 244 9.46 -8.06 -5.43
N ASP A 245 9.39 -7.03 -4.59
CA ASP A 245 9.93 -7.00 -3.24
C ASP A 245 8.88 -7.42 -2.18
N TYR A 246 7.74 -8.02 -2.57
CA TYR A 246 6.64 -8.29 -1.63
C TYR A 246 6.96 -9.38 -0.59
N ASN A 247 7.85 -10.31 -0.93
CA ASN A 247 8.31 -11.40 -0.05
C ASN A 247 7.17 -12.16 0.67
N GLY A 248 6.10 -12.50 -0.06
CA GLY A 248 4.93 -13.21 0.50
C GLY A 248 4.21 -12.46 1.62
N GLY A 249 4.36 -11.13 1.70
CA GLY A 249 3.76 -10.30 2.74
C GLY A 249 4.46 -10.35 4.09
N ALA A 250 5.67 -10.91 4.15
CA ALA A 250 6.48 -10.91 5.36
C ALA A 250 6.98 -9.49 5.71
N ARG A 251 7.27 -9.27 7.00
CA ARG A 251 7.86 -8.01 7.48
C ARG A 251 9.18 -7.73 6.77
N GLY A 252 9.32 -6.50 6.25
CA GLY A 252 10.47 -6.07 5.46
C GLY A 252 10.26 -6.19 3.94
N GLY A 253 9.15 -6.79 3.51
CA GLY A 253 8.68 -6.68 2.14
C GLY A 253 8.24 -5.26 1.78
N ARG A 254 8.06 -4.99 0.49
CA ARG A 254 7.61 -3.70 -0.03
C ARG A 254 6.80 -3.89 -1.30
N VAL A 255 5.76 -3.08 -1.46
CA VAL A 255 4.93 -2.99 -2.67
C VAL A 255 4.91 -1.53 -3.09
N ARG A 256 5.19 -1.24 -4.36
CA ARG A 256 5.02 0.10 -4.90
C ARG A 256 3.72 0.13 -5.70
N VAL A 257 2.87 1.12 -5.45
CA VAL A 257 1.58 1.27 -6.14
C VAL A 257 1.57 2.61 -6.86
N ARG A 258 1.30 2.58 -8.17
CA ARG A 258 1.19 3.74 -9.04
C ARG A 258 -0.26 4.04 -9.39
N ALA A 259 -0.55 5.32 -9.48
CA ALA A 259 -1.76 5.84 -10.07
C ALA A 259 -1.80 5.48 -11.57
N ARG A 260 -2.99 5.15 -12.08
CA ARG A 260 -3.20 5.00 -13.52
C ARG A 260 -3.38 6.38 -14.13
N ILE A 261 -2.47 6.77 -15.01
CA ILE A 261 -2.46 8.08 -15.64
C ILE A 261 -2.46 7.91 -17.15
N GLU A 262 -3.49 8.43 -17.79
CA GLU A 262 -3.69 8.42 -19.23
C GLU A 262 -3.24 9.74 -19.87
N LYS A 263 -2.57 9.63 -21.02
CA LYS A 263 -2.15 10.78 -21.82
C LYS A 263 -3.28 11.14 -22.79
N VAL A 264 -4.11 12.12 -22.43
CA VAL A 264 -5.25 12.54 -23.27
C VAL A 264 -4.77 13.44 -24.41
N LYS A 265 -3.91 14.42 -24.10
CA LYS A 265 -3.32 15.36 -25.08
C LYS A 265 -1.87 15.66 -24.71
N LYS A 266 -1.14 16.34 -25.61
CA LYS A 266 0.27 16.74 -25.40
C LYS A 266 0.52 17.46 -24.06
N HIS A 267 -0.45 18.23 -23.56
CA HIS A 267 -0.36 19.02 -22.31
C HIS A 267 -1.50 18.69 -21.33
N LEU A 268 -2.07 17.49 -21.41
CA LEU A 268 -3.19 17.09 -20.55
C LEU A 268 -3.06 15.62 -20.15
N LEU A 269 -2.98 15.39 -18.84
CA LEU A 269 -2.98 14.07 -18.22
C LEU A 269 -4.31 13.86 -17.49
N LYS A 270 -4.84 12.64 -17.53
CA LYS A 270 -6.03 12.22 -16.79
C LYS A 270 -5.65 11.10 -15.84
N VAL A 271 -5.87 11.30 -14.54
CA VAL A 271 -5.72 10.25 -13.53
C VAL A 271 -7.05 9.50 -13.40
N THR A 272 -7.03 8.20 -13.64
CA THR A 272 -8.23 7.33 -13.61
C THR A 272 -8.30 6.41 -12.39
N GLU A 273 -7.16 6.17 -11.73
CA GLU A 273 -7.07 5.35 -10.52
C GLU A 273 -6.00 5.94 -9.60
N ILE A 274 -6.22 5.89 -8.28
CA ILE A 274 -5.30 6.41 -7.26
C ILE A 274 -4.63 5.27 -6.48
N PRO A 275 -3.41 5.48 -5.93
CA PRO A 275 -2.74 4.47 -5.13
C PRO A 275 -3.46 4.17 -3.82
N PHE A 276 -3.34 2.92 -3.36
CA PHE A 276 -3.95 2.47 -2.12
C PHE A 276 -3.52 3.30 -0.91
N GLY A 277 -4.51 3.82 -0.17
CA GLY A 277 -4.29 4.62 1.04
C GLY A 277 -4.20 6.13 0.78
N THR A 278 -4.45 6.57 -0.45
CA THR A 278 -4.57 7.99 -0.81
C THR A 278 -6.02 8.34 -1.16
N THR A 279 -6.34 9.62 -1.06
CA THR A 279 -7.58 10.23 -1.57
C THR A 279 -7.28 11.19 -2.73
N THR A 280 -8.27 11.52 -3.55
CA THR A 280 -8.14 12.51 -4.64
C THR A 280 -7.64 13.85 -4.11
N THR A 281 -8.20 14.31 -2.99
CA THR A 281 -7.76 15.53 -2.29
C THR A 281 -6.29 15.44 -1.89
N SER A 282 -5.87 14.36 -1.22
CA SER A 282 -4.47 14.20 -0.79
C SER A 282 -3.49 14.14 -1.96
N LEU A 283 -3.89 13.50 -3.07
CA LEU A 283 -3.10 13.39 -4.28
C LEU A 283 -2.96 14.76 -4.96
N ILE A 284 -4.05 15.52 -5.05
CA ILE A 284 -4.05 16.88 -5.61
C ILE A 284 -3.15 17.79 -4.76
N ASP A 285 -3.26 17.74 -3.44
CA ASP A 285 -2.42 18.52 -2.52
C ASP A 285 -0.93 18.16 -2.67
N SER A 286 -0.61 16.88 -2.84
CA SER A 286 0.74 16.39 -3.12
C SER A 286 1.31 16.97 -4.41
N ILE A 287 0.48 16.98 -5.46
CA ILE A 287 0.80 17.53 -6.77
C ILE A 287 1.03 19.06 -6.68
N LEU A 288 0.14 19.78 -5.99
CA LEU A 288 0.27 21.23 -5.77
C LEU A 288 1.53 21.55 -4.95
N SER A 289 1.82 20.78 -3.90
CA SER A 289 3.05 20.95 -3.10
C SER A 289 4.32 20.74 -3.93
N ALA A 290 4.31 19.77 -4.85
CA ALA A 290 5.43 19.56 -5.77
C ALA A 290 5.58 20.69 -6.79
N ASN A 291 4.47 21.30 -7.22
CA ASN A 291 4.46 22.49 -8.07
C ASN A 291 5.02 23.72 -7.35
N ASP A 292 4.61 23.98 -6.11
CA ASP A 292 5.11 25.10 -5.29
C ASP A 292 6.60 24.98 -5.00
N LYS A 293 7.10 23.75 -4.85
CA LYS A 293 8.54 23.44 -4.69
C LYS A 293 9.32 23.51 -6.01
N ASN A 294 8.69 23.93 -7.12
CA ASN A 294 9.26 23.97 -8.47
C ASN A 294 9.85 22.64 -8.95
N LYS A 295 9.37 21.51 -8.44
CA LYS A 295 9.79 20.17 -8.88
C LYS A 295 9.04 19.73 -10.14
N ILE A 296 7.77 20.13 -10.23
CA ILE A 296 6.87 19.90 -11.36
C ILE A 296 6.28 21.27 -11.75
N LYS A 297 5.86 21.44 -13.01
CA LYS A 297 5.14 22.64 -13.45
C LYS A 297 3.75 22.26 -13.94
N ILE A 298 2.73 22.82 -13.31
CA ILE A 298 1.32 22.53 -13.59
C ILE A 298 0.60 23.86 -13.77
N ALA A 299 -0.29 23.91 -14.76
CA ALA A 299 -1.07 25.11 -15.08
C ALA A 299 -2.39 25.14 -14.29
N LYS A 300 -3.12 24.02 -14.27
CA LYS A 300 -4.41 23.88 -13.58
C LYS A 300 -4.68 22.41 -13.25
N ILE A 301 -5.42 22.16 -12.18
CA ILE A 301 -5.97 20.84 -11.85
C ILE A 301 -7.49 20.98 -11.77
N GLU A 302 -8.23 20.04 -12.35
CA GLU A 302 -9.68 19.94 -12.24
C GLU A 302 -10.03 18.56 -11.69
N ASP A 303 -10.81 18.51 -10.61
CA ASP A 303 -11.31 17.26 -10.04
C ASP A 303 -12.78 17.08 -10.45
N ASN A 304 -13.05 16.07 -11.28
CA ASN A 304 -14.38 15.66 -11.71
C ASN A 304 -14.76 14.29 -11.12
N THR A 305 -14.10 13.88 -10.03
CA THR A 305 -14.33 12.59 -9.37
C THR A 305 -15.75 12.49 -8.84
N ALA A 306 -16.42 11.38 -9.17
CA ALA A 306 -17.73 11.03 -8.65
C ALA A 306 -17.70 9.57 -8.17
N GLU A 307 -18.32 8.65 -8.92
CA GLU A 307 -18.19 7.20 -8.71
C GLU A 307 -16.80 6.70 -9.12
N PHE A 308 -16.23 7.29 -10.17
CA PHE A 308 -14.90 6.98 -10.67
C PHE A 308 -13.97 8.18 -10.49
N VAL A 309 -12.68 7.91 -10.28
CA VAL A 309 -11.65 8.95 -10.19
C VAL A 309 -11.48 9.61 -11.55
N GLU A 310 -11.55 10.93 -11.58
CA GLU A 310 -11.25 11.72 -12.77
C GLU A 310 -10.57 13.04 -12.38
N ILE A 311 -9.24 13.02 -12.35
CA ILE A 311 -8.44 14.21 -12.07
C ILE A 311 -7.73 14.63 -13.36
N MET A 312 -8.06 15.81 -13.85
CA MET A 312 -7.48 16.40 -15.06
C MET A 312 -6.32 17.32 -14.68
N VAL A 313 -5.10 16.95 -15.07
CA VAL A 313 -3.88 17.73 -14.80
C VAL A 313 -3.47 18.45 -16.09
N HIS A 314 -3.70 19.76 -16.11
CA HIS A 314 -3.32 20.63 -17.22
C HIS A 314 -1.87 21.08 -17.05
N LEU A 315 -1.05 20.76 -18.05
CA LEU A 315 0.35 21.14 -18.09
C LEU A 315 0.52 22.48 -18.84
N PRO A 316 1.52 23.30 -18.48
CA PRO A 316 1.87 24.48 -19.27
C PRO A 316 2.41 24.06 -20.64
N SER A 317 2.30 24.96 -21.63
CA SER A 317 2.78 24.72 -23.00
C SER A 317 4.27 24.39 -23.12
N THR A 318 5.05 24.66 -22.07
CA THR A 318 6.48 24.38 -21.97
C THR A 318 6.82 22.94 -21.62
N VAL A 319 5.88 22.16 -21.08
CA VAL A 319 6.13 20.80 -20.59
C VAL A 319 5.21 19.82 -21.30
N SER A 320 5.77 18.73 -21.81
CA SER A 320 4.99 17.65 -22.44
C SER A 320 4.48 16.65 -21.40
N ALA A 321 3.38 15.96 -21.73
CA ALA A 321 2.84 14.86 -20.92
C ALA A 321 3.85 13.70 -20.74
N GLU A 322 4.77 13.50 -21.68
CA GLU A 322 5.78 12.44 -21.62
C GLU A 322 6.87 12.76 -20.58
N ASP A 323 7.27 14.03 -20.49
CA ASP A 323 8.27 14.48 -19.52
C ASP A 323 7.67 14.64 -18.11
N ALA A 324 6.40 15.05 -18.02
CA ALA A 324 5.73 15.27 -16.75
C ALA A 324 5.34 13.97 -16.03
N LEU A 325 5.05 12.90 -16.76
CA LEU A 325 4.56 11.65 -16.18
C LEU A 325 5.58 11.00 -15.21
N PRO A 326 6.87 10.81 -15.57
CA PRO A 326 7.87 10.34 -14.62
C PRO A 326 8.04 11.29 -13.42
N ALA A 327 7.88 12.60 -13.64
CA ALA A 327 8.02 13.60 -12.58
C ALA A 327 6.90 13.50 -11.53
N LEU A 328 5.68 13.26 -11.98
CA LEU A 328 4.54 12.97 -11.09
C LEU A 328 4.84 11.74 -10.24
N TYR A 329 5.21 10.61 -10.85
CA TYR A 329 5.54 9.40 -10.09
C TYR A 329 6.71 9.58 -9.10
N ALA A 330 7.71 10.41 -9.41
CA ALA A 330 8.87 10.58 -8.55
C ALA A 330 8.66 11.55 -7.37
N PHE A 331 7.79 12.55 -7.52
CA PHE A 331 7.70 13.68 -6.58
C PHE A 331 6.34 13.88 -5.92
N THR A 332 5.32 13.12 -6.32
CA THR A 332 3.97 13.19 -5.77
C THR A 332 3.52 11.81 -5.31
N ASP A 333 2.39 11.77 -4.60
CA ASP A 333 1.75 10.52 -4.17
C ASP A 333 1.08 9.77 -5.32
N CYS A 334 1.42 10.09 -6.58
CA CYS A 334 1.10 9.26 -7.74
C CYS A 334 1.84 7.91 -7.70
N GLU A 335 2.92 7.78 -6.93
CA GLU A 335 3.55 6.50 -6.57
C GLU A 335 3.73 6.45 -5.05
N VAL A 336 3.16 5.42 -4.41
CA VAL A 336 3.27 5.21 -2.96
C VAL A 336 3.94 3.87 -2.67
N SER A 337 4.81 3.87 -1.67
CA SER A 337 5.45 2.65 -1.18
C SER A 337 4.73 2.12 0.06
N LEU A 338 4.20 0.91 -0.03
CA LEU A 338 3.51 0.21 1.05
C LEU A 338 4.42 -0.88 1.62
N ALA A 339 4.63 -0.85 2.93
CA ALA A 339 5.38 -1.87 3.65
C ALA A 339 4.39 -2.81 4.38
N PRO A 340 4.22 -4.07 3.94
CA PRO A 340 3.47 -5.05 4.72
C PRO A 340 4.13 -5.33 6.07
N ASN A 341 3.30 -5.41 7.10
CA ASN A 341 3.68 -5.79 8.45
C ASN A 341 2.52 -6.55 9.10
N ALA A 342 2.42 -7.85 8.85
CA ALA A 342 1.32 -8.66 9.36
C ALA A 342 1.60 -9.11 10.81
N CYS A 343 1.25 -8.24 11.76
CA CYS A 343 1.20 -8.55 13.19
C CYS A 343 -0.24 -8.94 13.56
N VAL A 344 -0.43 -10.13 14.11
CA VAL A 344 -1.72 -10.67 14.53
C VAL A 344 -1.63 -11.27 15.93
N ILE A 345 -2.76 -11.37 16.64
CA ILE A 345 -2.82 -12.12 17.90
C ILE A 345 -3.06 -13.59 17.60
N GLN A 346 -2.22 -14.47 18.14
CA GLN A 346 -2.39 -15.91 18.10
C GLN A 346 -1.95 -16.51 19.44
N HIS A 347 -2.78 -17.36 20.04
CA HIS A 347 -2.53 -17.92 21.38
C HIS A 347 -2.30 -16.84 22.45
N ASN A 348 -3.08 -15.75 22.43
CA ASN A 348 -2.97 -14.59 23.34
C ASN A 348 -1.62 -13.83 23.30
N HIS A 349 -0.82 -14.01 22.25
CA HIS A 349 0.43 -13.27 22.05
C HIS A 349 0.50 -12.65 20.65
N PRO A 350 1.14 -11.47 20.49
CA PRO A 350 1.37 -10.89 19.17
C PRO A 350 2.44 -11.67 18.42
N GLN A 351 2.13 -12.07 17.19
CA GLN A 351 3.02 -12.81 16.30
C GLN A 351 3.12 -12.13 14.93
N PHE A 352 4.32 -12.17 14.34
CA PHE A 352 4.55 -11.72 12.97
C PHE A 352 4.50 -12.93 12.04
N LEU A 353 3.50 -12.96 11.16
CA LEU A 353 3.32 -14.04 10.19
C LEU A 353 3.44 -13.50 8.77
N SER A 354 3.80 -14.36 7.81
CA SER A 354 3.68 -14.00 6.40
C SER A 354 2.22 -14.14 5.94
N VAL A 355 1.84 -13.49 4.85
CA VAL A 355 0.48 -13.65 4.29
C VAL A 355 0.26 -15.10 3.83
N ASN A 356 1.29 -15.73 3.25
CA ASN A 356 1.21 -17.12 2.84
C ASN A 356 0.96 -18.06 4.04
N ASP A 357 1.55 -17.77 5.20
CA ASP A 357 1.31 -18.57 6.41
C ASP A 357 -0.07 -18.31 7.01
N LEU A 358 -0.56 -17.07 6.96
CA LEU A 358 -1.93 -16.71 7.36
C LEU A 358 -2.98 -17.44 6.52
N VAL A 359 -2.80 -17.52 5.19
CA VAL A 359 -3.71 -18.27 4.31
C VAL A 359 -3.72 -19.74 4.68
N LYS A 360 -2.54 -20.35 4.91
CA LYS A 360 -2.45 -21.76 5.32
C LYS A 360 -3.15 -22.01 6.64
N SER A 361 -2.86 -21.19 7.64
CA SER A 361 -3.48 -21.27 8.97
C SER A 361 -5.00 -21.14 8.87
N SER A 362 -5.51 -20.21 8.06
CA SER A 362 -6.95 -20.05 7.85
C SER A 362 -7.58 -21.21 7.08
N ALA A 363 -6.86 -21.81 6.12
CA ALA A 363 -7.34 -22.98 5.39
C ALA A 363 -7.44 -24.22 6.31
N ASP A 364 -6.45 -24.45 7.17
CA ASP A 364 -6.48 -25.52 8.17
C ASP A 364 -7.58 -25.27 9.22
N LEU A 365 -7.74 -24.02 9.70
CA LEU A 365 -8.83 -23.64 10.58
C LEU A 365 -10.19 -23.89 9.94
N THR A 366 -10.37 -23.53 8.67
CA THR A 366 -11.62 -23.78 7.93
C THR A 366 -11.92 -25.28 7.84
N ARG A 367 -10.91 -26.11 7.59
CA ARG A 367 -11.06 -27.58 7.59
C ARG A 367 -11.52 -28.08 8.97
N GLU A 368 -10.93 -27.54 10.03
CA GLU A 368 -11.25 -27.93 11.40
C GLU A 368 -12.66 -27.49 11.82
N LEU A 369 -13.07 -26.27 11.50
CA LEU A 369 -14.42 -25.76 11.76
C LEU A 369 -15.49 -26.59 11.03
N LEU A 370 -15.24 -26.94 9.77
CA LEU A 370 -16.16 -27.79 9.01
C LEU A 370 -16.22 -29.21 9.59
N ARG A 371 -15.12 -29.74 10.16
CA ARG A 371 -15.12 -31.02 10.88
C ARG A 371 -16.03 -30.95 12.10
N GLN A 372 -15.90 -29.91 12.92
CA GLN A 372 -16.74 -29.70 14.11
C GLN A 372 -18.23 -29.55 13.75
N GLU A 373 -18.55 -28.79 12.68
CA GLU A 373 -19.93 -28.67 12.19
C GLU A 373 -20.50 -30.04 11.74
N LEU A 374 -19.70 -30.87 11.07
CA LEU A 374 -20.09 -32.22 10.66
C LEU A 374 -20.24 -33.17 11.84
N GLU A 375 -19.37 -33.09 12.86
CA GLU A 375 -19.46 -33.90 14.09
C GLU A 375 -20.71 -33.56 14.90
N ILE A 376 -21.04 -32.27 15.04
CA ILE A 376 -22.29 -31.82 15.66
C ILE A 376 -23.49 -32.33 14.85
N LYS A 377 -23.45 -32.20 13.52
CA LYS A 377 -24.51 -32.72 12.65
C LYS A 377 -24.67 -34.24 12.79
N LEU A 378 -23.56 -34.98 12.85
CA LEU A 378 -23.54 -36.42 13.05
C LEU A 378 -24.18 -36.79 14.39
N GLY A 379 -23.80 -36.11 15.48
CA GLY A 379 -24.41 -36.29 16.79
C GLY A 379 -25.92 -36.08 16.76
N GLU A 380 -26.40 -34.99 16.16
CA GLU A 380 -27.83 -34.70 16.03
C GLU A 380 -28.59 -35.73 15.17
N LEU A 381 -27.97 -36.21 14.09
CA LEU A 381 -28.55 -37.26 13.25
C LEU A 381 -28.61 -38.60 14.00
N GLN A 382 -27.57 -38.94 14.76
CA GLN A 382 -27.54 -40.13 15.60
C GLN A 382 -28.59 -40.06 16.72
N GLU A 383 -28.80 -38.89 17.33
CA GLU A 383 -29.87 -38.69 18.31
C GLU A 383 -31.27 -38.82 17.69
N LYS A 384 -31.50 -38.23 16.50
CA LYS A 384 -32.77 -38.38 15.77
C LYS A 384 -33.04 -39.82 15.37
N TRP A 385 -32.02 -40.52 14.87
CA TRP A 385 -32.09 -41.94 14.53
C TRP A 385 -32.39 -42.78 15.78
N HIS A 386 -31.70 -42.50 16.90
CA HIS A 386 -31.92 -43.20 18.17
C HIS A 386 -33.37 -43.02 18.65
N PHE A 387 -33.89 -41.79 18.65
CA PHE A 387 -35.25 -41.52 19.06
C PHE A 387 -36.29 -42.18 18.14
N ALA A 388 -36.12 -42.10 16.81
CA ALA A 388 -37.02 -42.74 15.85
C ALA A 388 -37.03 -44.28 16.00
N SER A 389 -35.86 -44.88 16.26
CA SER A 389 -35.73 -46.31 16.51
C SER A 389 -36.42 -46.74 17.81
N LEU A 390 -36.35 -45.91 18.86
CA LEU A 390 -37.05 -46.12 20.12
C LEU A 390 -38.58 -46.04 19.94
N GLU A 391 -39.07 -45.01 19.24
CA GLU A 391 -40.50 -44.84 18.93
C GLU A 391 -41.02 -46.06 18.13
N LYS A 392 -40.26 -46.53 17.14
CA LYS A 392 -40.59 -47.73 16.37
C LYS A 392 -40.72 -48.97 17.26
N ILE A 393 -39.72 -49.28 18.08
CA ILE A 393 -39.72 -50.47 18.93
C ILE A 393 -40.83 -50.40 19.98
N PHE A 394 -41.06 -49.22 20.55
CA PHE A 394 -42.14 -48.96 21.51
C PHE A 394 -43.52 -49.28 20.92
N ILE A 395 -43.78 -48.90 19.67
CA ILE A 395 -45.04 -49.15 18.96
C ILE A 395 -45.14 -50.61 18.48
N GLU A 396 -44.13 -51.13 17.79
CA GLU A 396 -44.15 -52.47 17.18
C GLU A 396 -44.29 -53.59 18.22
N LYS A 397 -43.57 -53.46 19.34
CA LYS A 397 -43.59 -54.45 20.43
C LYS A 397 -44.71 -54.23 21.43
N ARG A 398 -45.53 -53.19 21.23
CA ARG A 398 -46.68 -52.83 22.07
C ARG A 398 -46.32 -52.60 23.54
N ILE A 399 -45.14 -52.02 23.79
CA ILE A 399 -44.64 -51.73 25.15
C ILE A 399 -45.61 -50.80 25.89
N TYR A 400 -46.33 -49.94 25.15
CA TYR A 400 -47.38 -49.08 25.70
C TYR A 400 -48.51 -49.82 26.44
N ARG A 401 -48.72 -51.13 26.20
CA ARG A 401 -49.74 -51.93 26.91
C ARG A 401 -49.30 -52.34 28.31
N ASP A 402 -48.00 -52.43 28.56
CA ASP A 402 -47.48 -52.78 29.88
C ASP A 402 -47.57 -51.59 30.84
N ILE A 403 -47.66 -50.37 30.30
CA ILE A 403 -47.94 -49.14 31.04
C ILE A 403 -49.34 -49.16 31.67
N GLU A 404 -50.34 -49.75 31.00
CA GLU A 404 -51.73 -49.80 31.51
C GLU A 404 -51.88 -50.60 32.81
N LYS A 405 -50.87 -51.42 33.18
CA LYS A 405 -50.89 -52.27 34.36
C LYS A 405 -50.24 -51.63 35.59
N GLU A 406 -49.57 -50.50 35.42
CA GLU A 406 -48.79 -49.85 36.48
C GLU A 406 -49.59 -48.72 37.16
N GLU A 407 -49.55 -48.68 38.49
CA GLU A 407 -50.32 -47.72 39.30
C GLU A 407 -49.52 -46.47 39.69
N THR A 408 -48.20 -46.45 39.46
CA THR A 408 -47.28 -45.37 39.86
C THR A 408 -46.44 -44.86 38.70
N TRP A 409 -46.09 -43.57 38.71
CA TRP A 409 -45.27 -42.96 37.65
C TRP A 409 -43.88 -43.59 37.54
N GLU A 410 -43.27 -43.95 38.67
CA GLU A 410 -42.01 -44.69 38.70
C GLU A 410 -42.17 -46.13 38.15
N GLY A 411 -43.31 -46.77 38.44
CA GLY A 411 -43.68 -48.07 37.86
C GLY A 411 -43.79 -48.02 36.34
N VAL A 412 -44.40 -46.96 35.79
CA VAL A 412 -44.51 -46.73 34.34
C VAL A 412 -43.12 -46.62 33.68
N ILE A 413 -42.21 -45.82 34.24
CA ILE A 413 -40.84 -45.66 33.72
C ILE A 413 -40.10 -47.01 33.78
N SER A 414 -40.22 -47.74 34.90
CA SER A 414 -39.61 -49.06 35.09
C SER A 414 -40.15 -50.11 34.11
N ALA A 415 -41.45 -50.07 33.79
CA ALA A 415 -42.08 -50.96 32.82
C ALA A 415 -41.58 -50.71 31.40
N VAL A 416 -41.43 -49.44 30.99
CA VAL A 416 -40.86 -49.09 29.68
C VAL A 416 -39.39 -49.49 29.58
N ASP A 417 -38.59 -49.24 30.62
CA ASP A 417 -37.19 -49.68 30.69
C ASP A 417 -37.06 -51.21 30.55
N LYS A 418 -37.87 -51.98 31.30
CA LYS A 418 -37.93 -53.44 31.17
C LYS A 418 -38.34 -53.91 29.77
N GLY A 419 -39.28 -53.21 29.14
CA GLY A 419 -39.74 -53.51 27.78
C GLY A 419 -38.68 -53.25 26.70
N LEU A 420 -37.80 -52.28 26.92
CA LEU A 420 -36.73 -51.90 25.98
C LEU A 420 -35.43 -52.69 26.20
N LYS A 421 -35.17 -53.22 27.40
CA LYS A 421 -34.00 -54.05 27.75
C LYS A 421 -33.65 -55.15 26.73
N PRO A 422 -34.61 -55.91 26.17
CA PRO A 422 -34.31 -56.94 25.17
C PRO A 422 -33.71 -56.40 23.86
N TYR A 423 -33.91 -55.11 23.56
CA TYR A 423 -33.56 -54.50 22.28
C TYR A 423 -32.37 -53.54 22.37
N VAL A 424 -31.69 -53.48 23.53
CA VAL A 424 -30.57 -52.54 23.79
C VAL A 424 -29.47 -52.63 22.73
N LYS A 425 -29.21 -53.82 22.17
CA LYS A 425 -28.16 -54.05 21.16
C LYS A 425 -28.43 -53.38 19.80
N ILE A 426 -29.67 -52.97 19.54
CA ILE A 426 -30.05 -52.31 18.28
C ILE A 426 -29.71 -50.82 18.35
N PHE A 427 -29.66 -50.24 19.54
CA PHE A 427 -29.46 -48.82 19.71
C PHE A 427 -27.98 -48.42 19.69
N LYS A 428 -27.68 -47.26 19.10
CA LYS A 428 -26.32 -46.67 19.06
C LYS A 428 -25.86 -46.05 20.38
N ARG A 429 -26.79 -45.74 21.29
CA ARG A 429 -26.55 -45.14 22.63
C ARG A 429 -27.35 -45.89 23.70
N ALA A 430 -26.90 -45.81 24.94
CA ALA A 430 -27.69 -46.20 26.11
C ALA A 430 -28.98 -45.37 26.21
N ILE A 431 -30.03 -46.03 26.71
CA ILE A 431 -31.35 -45.41 26.91
C ILE A 431 -31.32 -44.64 28.22
N THR A 432 -31.57 -43.34 28.15
CA THR A 432 -31.63 -42.47 29.33
C THR A 432 -33.06 -42.34 29.85
N GLN A 433 -33.22 -41.90 31.10
CA GLN A 433 -34.55 -41.65 31.66
C GLN A 433 -35.31 -40.55 30.90
N ASP A 434 -34.61 -39.53 30.38
CA ASP A 434 -35.19 -38.48 29.54
C ASP A 434 -35.73 -39.02 28.21
N ASP A 435 -35.06 -40.01 27.61
CA ASP A 435 -35.55 -40.67 26.40
C ASP A 435 -36.88 -41.39 26.67
N ILE A 436 -36.99 -42.06 27.83
CA ILE A 436 -38.22 -42.73 28.27
C ILE A 436 -39.34 -41.72 28.51
N LEU A 437 -39.05 -40.59 29.16
CA LEU A 437 -40.04 -39.53 29.37
C LEU A 437 -40.55 -38.96 28.04
N ARG A 438 -39.66 -38.70 27.07
CA ARG A 438 -40.06 -38.26 25.72
C ARG A 438 -40.91 -39.30 24.98
N LEU A 439 -40.65 -40.60 25.17
CA LEU A 439 -41.49 -41.68 24.61
C LEU A 439 -42.91 -41.69 25.22
N LEU A 440 -43.04 -41.40 26.52
CA LEU A 440 -44.34 -41.34 27.19
C LEU A 440 -45.21 -40.16 26.72
N GLU A 441 -44.60 -39.11 26.17
CA GLU A 441 -45.29 -37.95 25.60
C GLU A 441 -45.82 -38.17 24.16
N ILE A 442 -45.57 -39.34 23.57
CA ILE A 442 -46.03 -39.65 22.21
C ILE A 442 -47.56 -39.61 22.14
N ARG A 443 -48.09 -38.86 21.17
CA ARG A 443 -49.54 -38.76 20.92
C ARG A 443 -50.07 -40.09 20.38
N ILE A 444 -51.19 -40.57 20.94
CA ILE A 444 -51.89 -41.82 20.54
C ILE A 444 -52.13 -41.93 19.02
N LYS A 445 -52.32 -40.79 18.33
CA LYS A 445 -52.48 -40.74 16.86
C LYS A 445 -51.30 -41.38 16.10
N ARG A 446 -50.09 -41.34 16.66
CA ARG A 446 -48.85 -41.86 16.05
C ARG A 446 -48.65 -43.37 16.18
N ILE A 447 -49.55 -44.09 16.85
CA ILE A 447 -49.44 -45.55 17.09
C ILE A 447 -49.99 -46.36 15.88
N SER A 448 -50.38 -45.70 14.79
CA SER A 448 -51.00 -46.36 13.64
C SER A 448 -49.98 -47.15 12.79
N LYS A 449 -50.44 -48.17 12.06
CA LYS A 449 -49.61 -48.89 11.07
C LYS A 449 -49.08 -48.01 9.94
N PHE A 450 -49.72 -46.86 9.69
CA PHE A 450 -49.25 -45.90 8.71
C PHE A 450 -48.01 -45.15 9.22
N ASP A 451 -47.98 -44.86 10.53
CA ASP A 451 -46.85 -44.18 11.16
C ASP A 451 -45.62 -45.08 11.32
N SER A 452 -45.79 -46.40 11.48
CA SER A 452 -44.66 -47.35 11.51
C SER A 452 -43.90 -47.40 10.17
N PHE A 453 -44.61 -47.39 9.04
CA PHE A 453 -43.97 -47.33 7.72
C PHE A 453 -43.23 -46.01 7.50
N ARG A 454 -43.81 -44.89 7.95
CA ARG A 454 -43.13 -43.59 7.93
C ARG A 454 -41.89 -43.55 8.82
N ALA A 455 -41.92 -44.21 9.97
CA ALA A 455 -40.76 -44.33 10.85
C ALA A 455 -39.63 -45.09 10.15
N ASP A 456 -39.93 -46.16 9.41
CA ASP A 456 -38.93 -46.89 8.61
C ASP A 456 -38.31 -46.04 7.51
N GLU A 457 -39.12 -45.27 6.77
CA GLU A 457 -38.61 -44.33 5.76
C GLU A 457 -37.72 -43.25 6.37
N LEU A 458 -38.09 -42.71 7.54
CA LEU A 458 -37.30 -41.71 8.26
C LEU A 458 -35.99 -42.28 8.78
N ILE A 459 -36.01 -43.47 9.38
CA ILE A 459 -34.82 -44.17 9.88
C ILE A 459 -33.85 -44.40 8.72
N LYS A 460 -34.34 -44.91 7.59
CA LYS A 460 -33.53 -45.12 6.39
C LYS A 460 -32.94 -43.81 5.86
N GLY A 461 -33.74 -42.74 5.81
CA GLY A 461 -33.26 -41.42 5.42
C GLY A 461 -32.15 -40.90 6.34
N PHE A 462 -32.28 -41.09 7.66
CA PHE A 462 -31.22 -40.75 8.61
C PHE A 462 -29.98 -41.64 8.45
N GLU A 463 -30.14 -42.93 8.14
CA GLU A 463 -29.00 -43.82 7.85
C GLU A 463 -28.23 -43.35 6.62
N ASP A 464 -28.93 -43.01 5.53
CA ASP A 464 -28.34 -42.48 4.31
C ASP A 464 -27.59 -41.16 4.58
N GLU A 465 -28.19 -40.24 5.36
CA GLU A 465 -27.55 -38.97 5.76
C GLU A 465 -26.34 -39.18 6.69
N ILE A 466 -26.40 -40.14 7.61
CA ILE A 466 -25.29 -40.49 8.50
C ILE A 466 -24.12 -41.03 7.68
N GLU A 467 -24.38 -41.96 6.75
CA GLU A 467 -23.34 -42.52 5.86
C GLU A 467 -22.69 -41.42 5.00
N GLU A 468 -23.48 -40.46 4.50
CA GLU A 468 -22.96 -39.31 3.77
C GLU A 468 -22.05 -38.44 4.64
N VAL A 469 -22.47 -38.12 5.87
CA VAL A 469 -21.69 -37.30 6.81
C VAL A 469 -20.41 -38.03 7.26
N GLU A 470 -20.48 -39.32 7.56
CA GLU A 470 -19.31 -40.15 7.87
C GLU A 470 -18.33 -40.20 6.69
N GLY A 471 -18.84 -40.31 5.46
CA GLY A 471 -18.04 -40.22 4.24
C GLY A 471 -17.35 -38.87 4.06
N HIS A 472 -18.03 -37.77 4.42
CA HIS A 472 -17.45 -36.43 4.42
C HIS A 472 -16.37 -36.25 5.50
N LEU A 473 -16.59 -36.78 6.72
CA LEU A 473 -15.61 -36.77 7.81
C LEU A 473 -14.35 -37.56 7.43
N ALA A 474 -14.50 -38.71 6.78
CA ALA A 474 -13.37 -39.52 6.30
C ALA A 474 -12.53 -38.78 5.22
N GLN A 475 -13.15 -37.92 4.42
CA GLN A 475 -12.49 -37.15 3.35
C GLN A 475 -12.54 -35.64 3.59
N MET A 476 -12.20 -35.20 4.80
CA MET A 476 -12.36 -33.81 5.24
C MET A 476 -11.71 -32.79 4.29
N THR A 477 -10.51 -33.06 3.79
CA THR A 477 -9.81 -32.18 2.84
C THR A 477 -10.59 -32.01 1.53
N ARG A 478 -11.20 -33.09 1.03
CA ARG A 478 -12.01 -33.04 -0.21
C ARG A 478 -13.30 -32.26 0.01
N PHE A 479 -13.92 -32.43 1.17
CA PHE A 479 -15.12 -31.69 1.57
C PHE A 479 -14.82 -30.19 1.70
N ALA A 480 -13.74 -29.81 2.41
CA ALA A 480 -13.31 -28.43 2.54
C ALA A 480 -13.03 -27.77 1.18
N VAL A 481 -12.34 -28.46 0.26
CA VAL A 481 -12.12 -27.97 -1.11
C VAL A 481 -13.43 -27.81 -1.88
N ARG A 482 -14.41 -28.70 -1.69
CA ARG A 482 -15.75 -28.59 -2.31
C ARG A 482 -16.46 -27.33 -1.79
N TYR A 483 -16.46 -27.14 -0.48
CA TYR A 483 -17.05 -25.96 0.17
C TYR A 483 -16.44 -24.65 -0.36
N LEU A 484 -15.11 -24.54 -0.43
CA LEU A 484 -14.42 -23.35 -0.96
C LEU A 484 -14.77 -23.07 -2.43
N LYS A 485 -14.91 -24.13 -3.26
CA LYS A 485 -15.34 -23.98 -4.66
C LYS A 485 -16.78 -23.52 -4.79
N GLU A 486 -17.67 -24.00 -3.93
CA GLU A 486 -19.05 -23.55 -3.88
C GLU A 486 -19.14 -22.08 -3.44
N LEU A 487 -18.34 -21.69 -2.44
CA LEU A 487 -18.24 -20.30 -1.98
C LEU A 487 -17.76 -19.39 -3.12
N LYS A 488 -16.74 -19.81 -3.89
CA LYS A 488 -16.28 -19.12 -5.11
C LYS A 488 -17.40 -18.98 -6.15
N LYS A 489 -18.19 -20.04 -6.38
CA LYS A 489 -19.28 -20.04 -7.35
C LYS A 489 -20.44 -19.11 -6.94
N LYS A 490 -20.80 -19.10 -5.65
CA LYS A 490 -21.88 -18.27 -5.11
C LYS A 490 -21.50 -16.79 -5.06
N TYR A 491 -20.31 -16.46 -4.56
CA TYR A 491 -19.93 -15.09 -4.18
C TYR A 491 -18.75 -14.49 -4.96
N GLY A 492 -18.17 -15.22 -5.92
CA GLY A 492 -17.04 -14.74 -6.71
C GLY A 492 -17.41 -13.78 -7.85
N LYS A 493 -18.68 -13.72 -8.27
CA LYS A 493 -19.11 -12.82 -9.36
C LYS A 493 -18.90 -11.36 -8.96
N GLY A 494 -18.24 -10.58 -9.81
CA GLY A 494 -17.95 -9.16 -9.57
C GLY A 494 -16.77 -8.90 -8.63
N LYS A 495 -16.07 -9.93 -8.15
CA LYS A 495 -14.89 -9.82 -7.27
C LYS A 495 -13.58 -10.15 -8.00
N GLU A 496 -13.53 -9.81 -9.28
CA GLU A 496 -12.33 -9.95 -10.09
C GLU A 496 -11.24 -8.96 -9.63
N ARG A 497 -9.99 -9.26 -9.98
CA ARG A 497 -8.85 -8.43 -9.60
C ARG A 497 -8.98 -7.04 -10.21
N LYS A 498 -8.83 -6.02 -9.37
CA LYS A 498 -8.88 -4.61 -9.79
C LYS A 498 -7.50 -4.04 -10.09
N THR A 499 -6.49 -4.49 -9.35
CA THR A 499 -5.12 -4.00 -9.47
C THR A 499 -4.38 -4.69 -10.60
N GLU A 500 -3.72 -3.92 -11.45
CA GLU A 500 -2.82 -4.46 -12.46
C GLU A 500 -1.44 -4.72 -11.86
N ILE A 501 -0.96 -5.97 -11.93
CA ILE A 501 0.37 -6.33 -11.43
C ILE A 501 1.39 -6.15 -12.56
N SER A 502 2.50 -5.47 -12.25
CA SER A 502 3.63 -5.33 -13.18
C SER A 502 4.26 -6.70 -13.49
N ARG A 503 3.95 -7.23 -14.68
CA ARG A 503 4.43 -8.53 -15.17
C ARG A 503 5.02 -8.43 -16.57
N SER A 504 5.98 -9.31 -16.86
CA SER A 504 6.47 -9.58 -18.22
C SER A 504 5.44 -10.36 -19.02
N GLU A 505 5.62 -10.43 -20.35
CA GLU A 505 4.84 -11.29 -21.25
C GLU A 505 4.89 -12.78 -20.83
N ASP A 506 6.01 -13.20 -20.22
CA ASP A 506 6.20 -14.56 -19.70
C ASP A 506 5.56 -14.79 -18.31
N GLY A 507 4.95 -13.77 -17.70
CA GLY A 507 4.25 -13.84 -16.42
C GLY A 507 5.11 -13.60 -15.17
N GLU A 508 6.42 -13.34 -15.32
CA GLU A 508 7.32 -12.98 -14.22
C GLU A 508 7.10 -11.55 -13.71
N LEU A 509 7.34 -11.30 -12.43
CA LEU A 509 7.20 -9.97 -11.83
C LEU A 509 8.34 -9.05 -12.30
N VAL A 510 7.99 -7.84 -12.76
CA VAL A 510 8.94 -6.85 -13.26
C VAL A 510 8.93 -5.62 -12.36
N PRO A 511 10.10 -5.18 -11.85
CA PRO A 511 10.15 -4.01 -10.99
C PRO A 511 9.89 -2.74 -11.80
N PHE A 512 9.29 -1.73 -11.19
CA PHE A 512 9.19 -0.43 -11.84
C PHE A 512 10.56 0.18 -12.11
N ASP A 513 10.68 0.85 -13.26
CA ASP A 513 11.84 1.66 -13.62
C ASP A 513 12.23 2.59 -12.47
N LYS A 514 13.52 2.58 -12.13
CA LYS A 514 14.07 3.50 -11.13
C LYS A 514 14.08 4.90 -11.73
N ILE A 515 13.03 5.67 -11.44
CA ILE A 515 12.96 7.07 -11.84
C ILE A 515 13.95 7.86 -10.97
N VAL A 516 15.11 8.19 -11.53
CA VAL A 516 16.12 8.98 -10.82
C VAL A 516 15.63 10.42 -10.76
N ALA A 517 15.19 10.85 -9.57
CA ALA A 517 14.65 12.17 -9.32
C ALA A 517 15.50 13.32 -9.91
N SER A 518 16.84 13.23 -9.89
CA SER A 518 17.72 14.26 -10.47
C SER A 518 17.63 14.37 -12.00
N GLN A 519 17.33 13.27 -12.70
CA GLN A 519 17.20 13.27 -14.17
C GLN A 519 15.83 13.79 -14.63
N VAL A 520 14.82 13.70 -13.76
CA VAL A 520 13.42 13.96 -14.08
C VAL A 520 12.99 15.40 -13.79
N VAL A 521 13.75 16.15 -12.99
CA VAL A 521 13.51 17.60 -12.88
C VAL A 521 13.90 18.25 -14.20
N VAL A 522 12.87 18.58 -14.98
CA VAL A 522 13.02 19.17 -16.31
C VAL A 522 13.95 20.39 -16.22
N ALA A 523 15.06 20.35 -16.95
CA ALA A 523 16.03 21.44 -17.10
C ALA A 523 15.39 22.59 -17.89
N ASN A 524 14.51 23.31 -17.22
CA ASN A 524 13.67 24.38 -17.78
C ASN A 524 14.34 25.75 -17.75
N GLU A 525 15.45 25.88 -17.02
CA GLU A 525 16.17 27.14 -16.89
C GLU A 525 17.48 27.07 -17.67
N THR A 526 18.08 28.22 -17.95
CA THR A 526 19.37 28.32 -18.64
C THR A 526 20.34 29.01 -17.72
N LEU A 527 21.52 28.42 -17.55
CA LEU A 527 22.60 29.00 -16.78
C LEU A 527 23.25 30.12 -17.61
N TYR A 528 23.24 31.33 -17.07
CA TYR A 528 23.89 32.49 -17.68
C TYR A 528 25.14 32.89 -16.88
N LEU A 529 26.12 33.48 -17.55
CA LEU A 529 27.38 33.93 -16.96
C LEU A 529 27.74 35.36 -17.35
N ASN A 530 27.86 36.22 -16.35
CA ASN A 530 28.48 37.53 -16.48
C ASN A 530 29.96 37.45 -16.10
N ARG A 531 30.84 37.37 -17.10
CA ARG A 531 32.29 37.30 -16.90
C ARG A 531 32.92 38.58 -16.36
N LYS A 532 32.29 39.75 -16.57
CA LYS A 532 32.83 41.06 -16.14
C LYS A 532 32.69 41.25 -14.64
N ASP A 533 31.50 40.95 -14.13
CA ASP A 533 31.15 41.14 -12.72
C ASP A 533 31.36 39.87 -11.88
N GLY A 534 31.55 38.72 -12.53
CA GLY A 534 31.84 37.46 -11.87
C GLY A 534 30.62 36.78 -11.25
N PHE A 535 29.45 36.93 -11.89
CA PHE A 535 28.20 36.31 -11.44
C PHE A 535 27.71 35.25 -12.44
N ALA A 536 27.16 34.16 -11.92
CA ALA A 536 26.45 33.15 -12.71
C ALA A 536 25.06 32.92 -12.10
N GLY A 537 24.09 32.46 -12.88
CA GLY A 537 22.76 32.13 -12.39
C GLY A 537 21.73 32.15 -13.51
N TYR A 538 20.50 31.73 -13.20
CA TYR A 538 19.44 31.65 -14.21
C TYR A 538 18.65 32.97 -14.38
N SER A 539 18.81 33.95 -13.48
CA SER A 539 18.15 35.26 -13.60
C SER A 539 18.85 36.22 -14.60
N LEU A 540 20.08 35.92 -15.00
CA LEU A 540 20.95 36.78 -15.82
C LEU A 540 20.68 36.64 -17.33
N LYS A 541 19.42 36.77 -17.76
CA LYS A 541 18.98 36.53 -19.16
C LYS A 541 19.62 37.40 -20.25
N LYS A 542 20.37 38.44 -19.87
CA LYS A 542 21.06 39.37 -20.79
C LYS A 542 22.54 39.02 -21.00
N ASP A 543 23.06 38.05 -20.25
CA ASP A 543 24.46 37.65 -20.26
C ASP A 543 24.68 36.37 -21.09
N GLU A 544 25.91 35.84 -21.12
CA GLU A 544 26.28 34.67 -21.94
C GLU A 544 25.53 33.41 -21.47
N ALA A 545 24.69 32.83 -22.34
CA ALA A 545 24.00 31.56 -22.08
C ALA A 545 24.99 30.39 -22.20
N ILE A 546 25.05 29.52 -21.19
CA ILE A 546 25.97 28.37 -21.15
C ILE A 546 25.27 27.07 -21.48
N GLU A 547 24.35 26.63 -20.63
CA GLU A 547 23.71 25.32 -20.71
C GLU A 547 22.36 25.35 -19.99
N LYS A 548 21.44 24.44 -20.34
CA LYS A 548 20.20 24.24 -19.60
C LYS A 548 20.48 23.60 -18.24
N CYS A 549 19.76 24.06 -17.22
CA CYS A 549 19.92 23.65 -15.83
C CYS A 549 18.57 23.58 -15.10
N SER A 550 18.54 22.79 -14.03
CA SER A 550 17.48 22.69 -13.03
C SER A 550 17.89 23.42 -11.74
N THR A 551 16.93 23.90 -10.95
CA THR A 551 17.16 24.57 -9.65
C THR A 551 17.83 23.67 -8.59
N LEU A 552 17.89 22.37 -8.83
CA LEU A 552 18.57 21.39 -7.97
C LEU A 552 19.98 21.02 -8.46
N ASP A 553 20.37 21.50 -9.64
CA ASP A 553 21.68 21.22 -10.20
C ASP A 553 22.80 21.92 -9.44
N ASP A 554 23.97 21.28 -9.44
CA ASP A 554 25.22 21.87 -8.97
C ASP A 554 25.93 22.53 -10.15
N VAL A 555 26.58 23.67 -9.92
CA VAL A 555 27.41 24.38 -10.89
C VAL A 555 28.87 24.24 -10.47
N ILE A 556 29.72 23.82 -11.40
CA ILE A 556 31.16 23.79 -11.20
C ILE A 556 31.83 25.02 -11.81
N VAL A 557 32.71 25.64 -11.02
CA VAL A 557 33.43 26.85 -11.37
C VAL A 557 34.93 26.60 -11.27
N PHE A 558 35.64 26.98 -12.33
CA PHE A 558 37.10 27.05 -12.36
C PHE A 558 37.54 28.50 -12.42
N GLY A 559 38.31 28.97 -11.43
CA GLY A 559 38.93 30.29 -11.44
C GLY A 559 40.26 30.32 -12.19
N LYS A 560 40.65 31.48 -12.71
CA LYS A 560 41.98 31.69 -13.34
C LYS A 560 43.15 31.55 -12.34
N ASP A 561 42.86 31.70 -11.06
CA ASP A 561 43.75 31.47 -9.92
C ASP A 561 44.01 29.99 -9.63
N GLY A 562 43.30 29.08 -10.31
CA GLY A 562 43.45 27.64 -10.14
C GLY A 562 42.61 27.05 -9.00
N VAL A 563 41.63 27.81 -8.51
CA VAL A 563 40.68 27.33 -7.51
C VAL A 563 39.43 26.78 -8.19
N MET A 564 39.04 25.56 -7.82
CA MET A 564 37.80 24.91 -8.24
C MET A 564 36.77 25.01 -7.11
N LYS A 565 35.52 25.33 -7.44
CA LYS A 565 34.39 25.32 -6.49
C LYS A 565 33.18 24.66 -7.13
N VAL A 566 32.37 23.99 -6.31
CA VAL A 566 31.06 23.48 -6.71
C VAL A 566 30.02 24.14 -5.83
N MET A 567 29.04 24.78 -6.43
CA MET A 567 28.02 25.56 -5.73
C MET A 567 26.64 25.13 -6.20
N LYS A 568 25.63 25.26 -5.34
CA LYS A 568 24.25 25.06 -5.77
C LYS A 568 23.84 26.21 -6.70
N ILE A 569 23.11 25.91 -7.77
CA ILE A 569 22.59 26.95 -8.64
C ILE A 569 21.61 27.87 -7.88
N ALA A 570 21.64 29.16 -8.20
CA ALA A 570 20.78 30.18 -7.59
C ALA A 570 20.45 31.26 -8.63
N ASP A 571 19.50 32.15 -8.30
CA ASP A 571 19.13 33.29 -9.14
C ASP A 571 20.37 34.05 -9.61
N LYS A 572 21.26 34.35 -8.66
CA LYS A 572 22.53 35.05 -8.87
C LYS A 572 23.55 34.60 -7.81
N MET A 573 24.59 33.90 -8.24
CA MET A 573 25.70 33.44 -7.40
C MET A 573 27.01 34.10 -7.84
N PHE A 574 27.84 34.49 -6.88
CA PHE A 574 29.16 35.03 -7.16
C PHE A 574 30.16 33.89 -7.39
N VAL A 575 30.72 33.83 -8.59
CA VAL A 575 31.64 32.78 -9.05
C VAL A 575 33.11 33.23 -9.09
N GLY A 576 33.39 34.46 -8.61
CA GLY A 576 34.73 35.05 -8.58
C GLY A 576 34.96 36.08 -9.68
N LYS A 577 35.91 37.01 -9.48
CA LYS A 577 36.14 38.19 -10.35
C LYS A 577 36.62 37.88 -11.78
N SER A 578 36.90 36.61 -12.12
CA SER A 578 37.33 36.17 -13.45
C SER A 578 37.26 34.63 -13.56
N PRO A 579 36.06 34.06 -13.74
CA PRO A 579 35.93 32.63 -13.93
C PRO A 579 36.56 32.22 -15.28
N LEU A 580 37.35 31.15 -15.26
CA LEU A 580 37.92 30.53 -16.45
C LEU A 580 36.86 29.73 -17.20
N ARG A 581 36.10 28.89 -16.48
CA ARG A 581 35.02 28.05 -17.01
C ARG A 581 33.95 27.85 -15.94
N VAL A 582 32.70 27.90 -16.35
CA VAL A 582 31.53 27.56 -15.54
C VAL A 582 30.67 26.58 -16.34
N SER A 583 30.16 25.53 -15.71
CA SER A 583 29.27 24.56 -16.34
C SER A 583 28.40 23.85 -15.30
N VAL A 584 27.32 23.22 -15.74
CA VAL A 584 26.51 22.33 -14.88
C VAL A 584 27.34 21.10 -14.52
N PHE A 585 27.29 20.67 -13.26
CA PHE A 585 28.04 19.54 -12.73
C PHE A 585 27.12 18.34 -12.53
N ARG A 586 27.17 17.39 -13.47
CA ARG A 586 26.46 16.11 -13.38
C ARG A 586 27.41 15.06 -12.81
N ARG A 587 27.06 14.47 -11.67
CA ARG A 587 27.90 13.45 -11.00
C ARG A 587 27.94 12.13 -11.76
N ASP A 588 26.88 11.84 -12.50
CA ASP A 588 26.69 10.60 -13.26
C ASP A 588 27.43 10.62 -14.62
N ASP A 589 27.92 11.79 -15.05
CA ASP A 589 28.68 11.99 -16.30
C ASP A 589 30.09 12.54 -16.01
N PRO A 590 31.07 11.66 -15.69
CA PRO A 590 32.40 12.07 -15.25
C PRO A 590 33.27 12.59 -16.41
N LYS A 591 33.38 13.91 -16.51
CA LYS A 591 34.24 14.58 -17.51
C LYS A 591 35.73 14.55 -17.16
N ILE A 592 36.57 14.69 -18.19
CA ILE A 592 38.03 14.71 -18.07
C ILE A 592 38.57 16.09 -18.39
N TYR A 593 39.48 16.56 -17.54
CA TYR A 593 40.02 17.91 -17.58
C TYR A 593 41.51 17.86 -17.92
N ASN A 594 41.88 18.53 -19.01
CA ASN A 594 43.26 18.72 -19.43
C ASN A 594 43.68 20.14 -19.07
N MET A 595 44.75 20.28 -18.29
CA MET A 595 45.20 21.59 -17.82
C MET A 595 46.71 21.73 -17.94
N VAL A 596 47.15 22.88 -18.47
CA VAL A 596 48.54 23.32 -18.41
C VAL A 596 48.63 24.61 -17.60
N TYR A 597 49.50 24.63 -16.60
CA TYR A 597 49.65 25.77 -15.71
C TYR A 597 51.10 26.00 -15.32
N ARG A 598 51.40 27.24 -14.94
CA ARG A 598 52.68 27.63 -14.34
C ARG A 598 52.49 27.94 -12.87
N ASP A 599 53.31 27.31 -12.06
CA ASP A 599 53.38 27.51 -10.62
C ASP A 599 54.27 28.73 -10.30
N GLY A 600 53.67 29.85 -9.85
CA GLY A 600 54.37 31.11 -9.54
C GLY A 600 54.90 31.91 -10.74
N LYS A 601 55.70 32.96 -10.46
CA LYS A 601 56.24 33.90 -11.47
C LYS A 601 57.32 33.28 -12.37
N SER A 602 58.15 32.38 -11.82
CA SER A 602 59.32 31.78 -12.48
C SER A 602 59.40 30.26 -12.35
N GLY A 603 58.30 29.60 -11.97
CA GLY A 603 58.28 28.15 -11.84
C GLY A 603 58.14 27.42 -13.18
N ARG A 604 58.31 26.10 -13.12
CA ARG A 604 58.19 25.19 -14.26
C ARG A 604 56.74 25.13 -14.76
N LEU A 605 56.58 24.79 -16.03
CA LEU A 605 55.27 24.54 -16.64
C LEU A 605 54.87 23.08 -16.40
N TYR A 606 53.68 22.85 -15.88
CA TYR A 606 53.14 21.53 -15.60
C TYR A 606 51.92 21.25 -16.46
N ALA A 607 51.77 20.00 -16.92
CA ALA A 607 50.56 19.48 -17.55
C ALA A 607 49.96 18.37 -16.68
N LYS A 608 48.63 18.36 -16.59
CA LYS A 608 47.90 17.28 -15.92
C LYS A 608 46.58 16.97 -16.62
N LYS A 609 46.24 15.69 -16.64
CA LYS A 609 44.95 15.13 -17.05
C LYS A 609 44.28 14.59 -15.80
N PHE A 610 43.08 15.06 -15.44
CA PHE A 610 42.44 14.68 -14.18
C PHE A 610 40.92 14.55 -14.28
N LYS A 611 40.36 13.74 -13.38
CA LYS A 611 38.91 13.63 -13.13
C LYS A 611 38.55 14.30 -11.81
N ILE A 612 37.29 14.72 -11.71
CA ILE A 612 36.75 15.33 -10.50
C ILE A 612 36.11 14.22 -9.67
N GLY A 613 36.78 13.85 -8.59
CA GLY A 613 36.21 12.95 -7.58
C GLY A 613 35.27 13.66 -6.60
N GLY A 614 34.95 13.01 -5.48
CA GLY A 614 34.02 13.52 -4.47
C GLY A 614 34.25 14.99 -4.09
N VAL A 615 33.20 15.78 -4.22
CA VAL A 615 33.17 17.23 -3.96
C VAL A 615 32.09 17.55 -2.93
N THR A 616 32.45 18.33 -1.92
CA THR A 616 31.53 19.02 -1.02
C THR A 616 31.24 20.42 -1.58
N ARG A 617 29.97 20.84 -1.51
CA ARG A 617 29.51 22.19 -1.94
C ARG A 617 30.23 23.29 -1.17
N ASP A 618 30.44 24.42 -1.86
CA ASP A 618 31.02 25.68 -1.37
C ASP A 618 32.46 25.59 -0.82
N LYS A 619 33.04 24.39 -0.81
CA LYS A 619 34.43 24.17 -0.47
C LYS A 619 35.33 24.53 -1.64
N GLU A 620 36.39 25.28 -1.34
CA GLU A 620 37.41 25.62 -2.32
C GLU A 620 38.42 24.48 -2.46
N TYR A 621 38.69 24.07 -3.70
CA TYR A 621 39.68 23.06 -4.01
C TYR A 621 40.79 23.67 -4.89
N PRO A 622 41.97 23.95 -4.33
CA PRO A 622 43.10 24.40 -5.13
C PRO A 622 43.58 23.24 -6.03
N LEU A 623 43.65 23.48 -7.34
CA LEU A 623 44.12 22.50 -8.31
C LEU A 623 45.65 22.38 -8.33
N PHE A 624 46.36 23.35 -7.77
CA PHE A 624 47.81 23.35 -7.58
C PHE A 624 48.15 24.25 -6.39
N LYS A 625 49.39 24.22 -5.91
CA LYS A 625 49.82 25.09 -4.80
C LYS A 625 49.69 26.54 -5.22
N THR A 626 48.83 27.31 -4.56
CA THR A 626 48.50 28.68 -4.94
C THR A 626 49.64 29.64 -4.56
N HIS A 627 50.69 29.69 -5.38
CA HIS A 627 51.75 30.70 -5.24
C HIS A 627 51.36 32.00 -5.96
N SER A 628 51.83 33.15 -5.46
CA SER A 628 51.58 34.46 -6.08
C SER A 628 52.04 34.48 -7.55
N LYS A 629 51.17 34.94 -8.45
CA LYS A 629 51.39 35.03 -9.92
C LYS A 629 51.44 33.70 -10.68
N SER A 630 50.84 32.64 -10.15
CA SER A 630 50.54 31.42 -10.92
C SER A 630 49.53 31.72 -12.03
N ARG A 631 49.63 31.03 -13.18
CA ARG A 631 48.77 31.25 -14.34
C ARG A 631 48.46 29.94 -15.06
N ILE A 632 47.18 29.74 -15.40
CA ILE A 632 46.74 28.67 -16.30
C ILE A 632 46.94 29.15 -17.75
N PHE A 633 47.62 28.34 -18.55
CA PHE A 633 47.90 28.60 -19.97
C PHE A 633 46.92 27.85 -20.89
N PHE A 634 46.47 26.66 -20.49
CA PHE A 634 45.56 25.84 -21.27
C PHE A 634 44.58 25.10 -20.37
N PHE A 635 43.32 25.03 -20.77
CA PHE A 635 42.27 24.27 -20.08
C PHE A 635 41.26 23.76 -21.10
N ALA A 636 41.05 22.44 -21.14
CA ALA A 636 40.07 21.79 -22.00
C ALA A 636 39.30 20.72 -21.24
N VAL A 637 38.06 20.48 -21.66
CA VAL A 637 37.14 19.50 -21.06
C VAL A 637 36.72 18.52 -22.15
N HIS A 638 36.78 17.24 -21.85
CA HIS A 638 36.40 16.16 -22.76
C HIS A 638 35.36 15.23 -22.11
N ASP A 639 34.39 14.77 -22.91
CA ASP A 639 33.33 13.86 -22.47
C ASP A 639 33.78 12.38 -22.47
N SER A 640 34.96 12.07 -23.01
CA SER A 640 35.48 10.68 -23.09
C SER A 640 36.99 10.61 -22.91
N GLU A 641 37.48 9.50 -22.34
CA GLU A 641 38.91 9.20 -22.14
C GLU A 641 39.72 9.15 -23.44
N LYS A 642 39.05 8.83 -24.55
CA LYS A 642 39.67 8.69 -25.88
C LYS A 642 39.97 10.03 -26.56
N LYS A 643 39.27 11.11 -26.18
CA LYS A 643 39.51 12.45 -26.74
C LYS A 643 40.63 13.13 -25.98
N ASN A 644 41.71 13.47 -26.67
CA ASN A 644 42.87 14.18 -26.12
C ASN A 644 43.07 15.52 -26.83
N SER A 645 43.75 16.44 -26.14
CA SER A 645 44.14 17.71 -26.71
C SER A 645 45.62 17.64 -27.11
N ASN A 646 45.94 18.09 -28.31
CA ASN A 646 47.31 18.30 -28.74
C ASN A 646 47.62 19.78 -28.63
N ILE A 647 48.74 20.12 -28.01
CA ILE A 647 49.13 21.51 -27.77
C ILE A 647 50.56 21.77 -28.25
N LEU A 648 50.79 23.00 -28.71
CA LEU A 648 52.09 23.54 -29.03
C LEU A 648 52.47 24.57 -27.95
N VAL A 649 53.56 24.31 -27.25
CA VAL A 649 54.11 25.18 -26.20
C VAL A 649 55.22 26.02 -26.82
N HIS A 650 54.98 27.32 -26.98
CA HIS A 650 55.97 28.27 -27.48
C HIS A 650 56.83 28.79 -26.33
N LEU A 651 58.13 28.52 -26.39
CA LEU A 651 59.11 29.04 -25.44
C LEU A 651 59.42 30.51 -25.71
N ASP A 652 59.86 31.22 -24.67
CA ASP A 652 60.22 32.63 -24.75
C ASP A 652 61.35 32.85 -25.78
N PRO A 653 61.14 33.73 -26.79
CA PRO A 653 62.11 33.94 -27.86
C PRO A 653 63.48 34.47 -27.41
N GLU A 654 63.58 35.03 -26.20
CA GLU A 654 64.82 35.57 -25.60
C GLU A 654 65.78 34.49 -25.06
N LEU A 655 65.38 33.22 -25.05
CA LEU A 655 66.21 32.10 -24.61
C LEU A 655 67.33 31.78 -25.62
N LYS A 656 68.52 32.33 -25.41
CA LYS A 656 69.69 32.19 -26.31
C LYS A 656 70.28 30.76 -26.43
N ARG A 657 69.90 29.81 -25.58
CA ARG A 657 70.51 28.47 -25.47
C ARG A 657 69.62 27.31 -25.92
N VAL A 658 68.40 27.56 -26.41
CA VAL A 658 67.45 26.52 -26.82
C VAL A 658 67.24 26.57 -28.33
N ARG A 659 67.55 25.46 -29.03
CA ARG A 659 67.46 25.36 -30.49
C ARG A 659 66.01 25.19 -30.98
N GLU A 660 65.19 24.42 -30.25
CA GLU A 660 63.78 24.21 -30.55
C GLU A 660 62.90 25.10 -29.65
N LYS A 661 62.20 26.05 -30.27
CA LYS A 661 61.38 27.05 -29.55
C LYS A 661 59.92 26.63 -29.41
N ILE A 662 59.54 25.47 -29.94
CA ILE A 662 58.18 24.93 -29.91
C ILE A 662 58.29 23.49 -29.40
N ILE A 663 57.52 23.17 -28.37
CA ILE A 663 57.38 21.81 -27.85
C ILE A 663 55.97 21.34 -28.20
N GLU A 664 55.87 20.27 -28.97
CA GLU A 664 54.60 19.59 -29.20
C GLU A 664 54.32 18.61 -28.06
N PHE A 665 53.10 18.64 -27.53
CA PHE A 665 52.70 17.79 -26.42
C PHE A 665 51.28 17.26 -26.60
N ASP A 666 51.14 15.94 -26.55
CA ASP A 666 49.86 15.25 -26.57
C ASP A 666 49.48 14.81 -25.14
N PHE A 667 48.27 15.18 -24.71
CA PHE A 667 47.70 14.74 -23.44
C PHE A 667 47.40 13.24 -23.38
N ALA A 668 47.45 12.51 -24.50
CA ALA A 668 47.41 11.05 -24.55
C ALA A 668 48.55 10.40 -23.78
N TRP A 669 49.71 11.07 -23.67
CA TRP A 669 50.88 10.57 -22.95
C TRP A 669 50.74 10.66 -21.43
N LEU A 670 49.69 11.31 -20.92
CA LEU A 670 49.43 11.41 -19.49
C LEU A 670 48.33 10.43 -19.06
N GLU A 671 48.62 9.68 -18.01
CA GLU A 671 47.60 8.93 -17.28
C GLU A 671 46.64 9.89 -16.54
N ILE A 672 45.43 9.39 -16.26
CA ILE A 672 44.42 10.14 -15.52
C ILE A 672 44.84 10.22 -14.05
N GLN A 673 45.15 11.41 -13.59
CA GLN A 673 45.61 11.68 -12.23
C GLN A 673 44.48 12.23 -11.34
N GLY A 674 44.70 12.16 -10.02
CA GLY A 674 43.83 12.83 -9.05
C GLY A 674 43.96 14.36 -9.12
N ARG A 675 42.87 15.09 -8.82
CA ARG A 675 42.82 16.57 -8.92
C ARG A 675 43.94 17.32 -8.18
N GLY A 676 44.41 16.79 -7.05
CA GLY A 676 45.44 17.41 -6.20
C GLY A 676 46.89 17.11 -6.61
N VAL A 677 47.09 16.28 -7.64
CA VAL A 677 48.44 15.94 -8.14
C VAL A 677 49.03 17.13 -8.89
N LYS A 678 50.33 17.36 -8.71
CA LYS A 678 51.06 18.48 -9.32
C LYS A 678 51.11 18.41 -10.85
N GLY A 679 51.04 17.21 -11.43
CA GLY A 679 51.17 16.99 -12.87
C GLY A 679 52.62 16.77 -13.31
N SER A 680 52.78 16.38 -14.56
CA SER A 680 54.07 16.15 -15.20
C SER A 680 54.70 17.47 -15.63
N THR A 681 56.02 17.59 -15.48
CA THR A 681 56.74 18.79 -15.90
C THR A 681 56.88 18.80 -17.43
N LEU A 682 56.31 19.79 -18.10
CA LEU A 682 56.49 19.99 -19.55
C LEU A 682 57.84 20.62 -19.87
N THR A 683 58.15 21.73 -19.19
CA THR A 683 59.40 22.45 -19.42
C THR A 683 59.77 23.28 -18.20
N ALA A 684 61.07 23.41 -17.95
CA ALA A 684 61.62 24.31 -16.95
C ALA A 684 61.88 25.72 -17.52
N HIS A 685 61.76 25.90 -18.84
CA HIS A 685 62.01 27.17 -19.51
C HIS A 685 60.82 28.11 -19.45
N LYS A 686 61.08 29.41 -19.59
CA LYS A 686 60.04 30.43 -19.64
C LYS A 686 59.23 30.25 -20.93
N VAL A 687 57.92 30.19 -20.78
CA VAL A 687 56.95 29.96 -21.87
C VAL A 687 56.23 31.26 -22.17
N ASP A 688 56.10 31.57 -23.45
CA ASP A 688 55.39 32.74 -23.96
C ASP A 688 53.88 32.45 -24.05
N ARG A 689 53.52 31.41 -24.82
CA ARG A 689 52.12 30.99 -25.02
C ARG A 689 52.00 29.48 -25.25
N VAL A 690 50.81 28.96 -24.94
CA VAL A 690 50.40 27.59 -25.30
C VAL A 690 49.22 27.72 -26.24
N VAL A 691 49.29 27.07 -27.40
CA VAL A 691 48.22 27.07 -28.40
C VAL A 691 47.83 25.63 -28.73
N ASN A 692 46.63 25.42 -29.26
CA ASN A 692 46.25 24.11 -29.79
C ASN A 692 47.09 23.79 -31.03
N ALA A 693 47.55 22.54 -31.13
CA ALA A 693 48.18 22.06 -32.36
C ALA A 693 47.14 22.03 -33.50
N PRO A 694 47.51 22.43 -34.73
CA PRO A 694 46.65 22.24 -35.89
C PRO A 694 46.43 20.73 -36.09
N ARG A 695 45.18 20.31 -36.26
CA ARG A 695 44.85 18.91 -36.54
C ARG A 695 45.32 18.57 -37.96
N GLU A 696 46.14 17.53 -38.13
CA GLU A 696 46.38 16.95 -39.45
C GLU A 696 45.07 16.37 -40.00
N ASN A 697 44.74 16.69 -41.25
CA ASN A 697 43.48 16.30 -41.88
C ASN A 697 43.37 14.78 -42.06
N GLY A 698 42.25 14.21 -41.61
CA GLY A 698 41.78 12.87 -41.95
C GLY A 698 40.42 12.61 -41.30
N ASP A 699 39.35 12.76 -42.11
CA ASP A 699 37.94 12.42 -41.86
C ASP A 699 37.27 12.90 -40.55
N ASP A 700 36.57 14.04 -40.64
CA ASP A 700 35.13 14.06 -40.36
C ASP A 700 34.49 15.38 -40.81
N SER A 701 33.29 15.25 -41.36
CA SER A 701 32.43 16.31 -41.89
C SER A 701 32.14 17.41 -40.85
N PRO A 702 31.97 18.69 -41.26
CA PRO A 702 31.65 19.75 -40.33
C PRO A 702 30.13 19.77 -40.05
N GLU A 703 29.73 19.42 -38.82
CA GLU A 703 28.46 19.88 -38.25
C GLU A 703 28.73 20.94 -37.18
N GLY A 704 28.38 22.19 -37.50
CA GLY A 704 27.91 23.17 -36.51
C GLY A 704 28.89 24.18 -35.93
N GLU A 705 29.51 25.03 -36.76
CA GLU A 705 29.79 26.44 -36.36
C GLU A 705 29.22 27.39 -37.42
N GLU A 706 28.21 28.17 -37.02
CA GLU A 706 27.66 29.27 -37.80
C GLU A 706 28.74 30.31 -38.08
N LYS A 707 28.96 30.61 -39.38
CA LYS A 707 29.78 31.75 -39.82
C LYS A 707 28.88 32.96 -40.06
N GLU A 708 29.16 34.06 -39.36
CA GLU A 708 28.78 35.41 -39.77
C GLU A 708 29.40 35.71 -41.16
N GLU A 709 28.55 36.04 -42.14
CA GLU A 709 28.99 36.60 -43.42
C GLU A 709 29.36 38.09 -43.27
N VAL A 710 30.63 38.42 -43.49
CA VAL A 710 31.11 39.79 -43.73
C VAL A 710 31.30 39.98 -45.24
N LYS A 711 30.46 40.79 -45.89
CA LYS A 711 30.61 41.22 -47.29
C LYS A 711 31.68 42.33 -47.44
N PRO A 712 32.42 42.39 -48.57
CA PRO A 712 33.47 43.39 -48.79
C PRO A 712 32.94 44.74 -49.32
N LYS A 713 33.61 45.84 -48.94
CA LYS A 713 33.48 47.23 -49.48
C LYS A 713 34.24 47.35 -50.82
N LYS A 714 33.78 48.03 -51.89
CA LYS A 714 33.60 49.48 -52.22
C LYS A 714 33.21 49.57 -53.74
N PRO A 715 32.85 50.70 -54.40
CA PRO A 715 32.84 52.13 -54.01
C PRO A 715 31.55 52.94 -54.33
N GLU A 716 31.49 54.22 -53.93
CA GLU A 716 30.44 55.22 -54.21
C GLU A 716 30.28 55.55 -55.72
N PRO A 717 29.13 56.11 -56.16
CA PRO A 717 29.09 57.58 -56.34
C PRO A 717 27.74 58.30 -56.05
N ALA A 718 27.87 59.56 -55.63
CA ALA A 718 27.13 60.78 -55.98
C ALA A 718 25.60 60.96 -55.72
N LYS A 719 25.27 62.07 -55.01
CA LYS A 719 23.97 62.78 -54.96
C LYS A 719 23.60 63.38 -56.34
N PRO A 720 22.31 63.66 -56.66
CA PRO A 720 21.68 64.97 -56.34
C PRO A 720 20.17 64.86 -55.98
N ALA A 721 19.65 65.61 -54.99
CA ALA A 721 19.00 66.93 -55.05
C ALA A 721 17.45 66.91 -55.11
N GLU A 722 16.89 67.76 -54.23
CA GLU A 722 15.51 68.21 -53.95
C GLU A 722 14.45 68.23 -55.07
N LYS A 723 13.18 67.94 -54.72
CA LYS A 723 12.06 68.91 -54.75
C LYS A 723 10.72 68.36 -54.19
N LYS A 724 10.20 69.13 -53.20
CA LYS A 724 8.82 69.47 -52.76
C LYS A 724 7.58 68.74 -53.33
N ALA A 725 6.66 68.34 -52.43
CA ALA A 725 5.35 68.98 -52.13
C ALA A 725 4.43 68.01 -51.34
N GLU A 726 4.00 68.36 -50.11
CA GLU A 726 2.60 68.56 -49.63
C GLU A 726 1.60 67.39 -49.84
N ALA A 727 0.72 66.97 -48.93
CA ALA A 727 0.34 67.34 -47.56
C ALA A 727 -0.63 66.26 -47.00
N ALA A 728 -0.99 66.40 -45.71
CA ALA A 728 -2.20 65.94 -45.02
C ALA A 728 -2.18 64.64 -44.15
N LYS A 729 -1.80 64.86 -42.87
CA LYS A 729 -2.53 64.60 -41.60
C LYS A 729 -3.31 63.28 -41.35
N LYS A 730 -2.97 62.73 -40.16
CA LYS A 730 -3.78 62.11 -39.07
C LYS A 730 -3.88 60.58 -38.99
N GLU A 731 -3.16 60.03 -38.00
CA GLU A 731 -3.55 58.92 -37.10
C GLU A 731 -4.62 59.37 -36.06
N PRO A 732 -5.20 58.49 -35.20
CA PRO A 732 -4.95 57.04 -35.01
C PRO A 732 -6.21 56.13 -34.97
N GLU A 733 -5.94 54.81 -34.98
CA GLU A 733 -6.61 53.61 -34.40
C GLU A 733 -7.85 53.72 -33.47
N PRO A 734 -8.53 52.61 -33.06
CA PRO A 734 -8.47 51.18 -33.49
C PRO A 734 -9.88 50.50 -33.65
N LEU A 735 -9.93 49.24 -34.10
CA LEU A 735 -10.68 48.11 -33.48
C LEU A 735 -10.80 46.87 -34.40
N ALA A 736 -10.98 45.73 -33.74
CA ALA A 736 -10.76 44.37 -34.20
C ALA A 736 -11.90 43.72 -35.02
N ALA A 737 -11.50 42.68 -35.78
CA ALA A 737 -12.13 41.39 -36.09
C ALA A 737 -13.53 41.30 -36.76
N LYS A 738 -13.63 40.44 -37.78
CA LYS A 738 -14.78 39.53 -38.08
C LYS A 738 -14.41 38.53 -39.20
N GLU A 739 -14.63 37.22 -38.96
CA GLU A 739 -15.61 36.32 -39.64
C GLU A 739 -14.98 35.48 -40.78
N PRO A 740 -15.63 34.45 -41.39
CA PRO A 740 -17.05 34.01 -41.36
C PRO A 740 -17.21 32.46 -41.15
N VAL A 741 -18.36 31.75 -41.18
CA VAL A 741 -19.34 31.53 -42.27
C VAL A 741 -20.54 30.66 -41.80
N GLU A 742 -21.75 31.10 -42.18
CA GLU A 742 -23.02 30.45 -42.62
C GLU A 742 -23.97 29.55 -41.78
N LYS A 743 -25.24 29.75 -42.19
CA LYS A 743 -26.59 29.30 -41.78
C LYS A 743 -26.92 27.89 -42.34
N VAL A 744 -28.03 27.21 -42.00
CA VAL A 744 -29.42 27.44 -42.50
C VAL A 744 -30.43 26.44 -41.87
N ASP A 745 -31.64 26.96 -41.55
CA ASP A 745 -33.02 26.39 -41.41
C ASP A 745 -33.34 25.29 -40.37
N SER A 746 -34.52 25.21 -39.72
CA SER A 746 -35.78 25.97 -39.70
C SER A 746 -36.71 25.42 -38.60
N GLU A 747 -37.73 26.22 -38.24
CA GLU A 747 -39.07 25.89 -37.66
C GLU A 747 -39.43 26.49 -36.28
N GLU A 748 -40.42 27.38 -36.36
CA GLU A 748 -41.24 28.06 -35.33
C GLU A 748 -42.22 27.08 -34.61
N PRO A 749 -43.11 27.45 -33.65
CA PRO A 749 -43.51 28.80 -33.17
C PRO A 749 -43.66 29.02 -31.63
N ASN A 750 -43.78 30.31 -31.29
CA ASN A 750 -44.47 31.03 -30.17
C ASN A 750 -45.55 30.29 -29.33
N PRO A 751 -46.10 30.83 -28.19
CA PRO A 751 -45.82 32.10 -27.49
C PRO A 751 -45.86 32.08 -25.92
N LYS A 752 -45.49 33.25 -25.38
CA LYS A 752 -45.67 33.94 -24.07
C LYS A 752 -46.70 33.47 -23.00
N GLN A 753 -46.40 33.95 -21.78
CA GLN A 753 -47.23 34.20 -20.55
C GLN A 753 -47.10 33.10 -19.48
N GLY A 754 -47.03 33.35 -18.17
CA GLY A 754 -47.13 34.57 -17.35
C GLY A 754 -46.62 34.29 -15.93
N LYS A 755 -46.84 35.26 -15.03
CA LYS A 755 -46.39 35.36 -13.63
C LYS A 755 -46.99 34.27 -12.72
N ASP A 756 -46.32 33.92 -11.62
CA ASP A 756 -46.69 34.31 -10.23
C ASP A 756 -45.92 33.52 -9.17
N GLN A 757 -45.58 34.22 -8.08
CA GLN A 757 -45.09 33.68 -6.81
C GLN A 757 -46.23 33.00 -6.06
N VAL A 758 -46.03 31.78 -5.52
CA VAL A 758 -46.74 31.30 -4.32
C VAL A 758 -45.84 30.36 -3.52
N THR A 759 -45.64 30.72 -2.24
CA THR A 759 -45.13 29.91 -1.12
C THR A 759 -46.10 28.78 -0.76
N PHE A 760 -45.61 27.58 -0.45
CA PHE A 760 -46.40 26.59 0.30
C PHE A 760 -45.56 25.84 1.35
N ASP A 761 -46.12 25.83 2.55
CA ASP A 761 -45.70 25.13 3.76
C ASP A 761 -45.81 23.60 3.61
N PHE A 762 -44.98 22.88 4.36
CA PHE A 762 -45.05 21.43 4.53
C PHE A 762 -45.60 21.08 5.93
N GLU A 763 -46.82 20.54 5.96
CA GLU A 763 -47.31 19.67 7.04
C GLU A 763 -47.40 18.23 6.53
N GLY A 764 -46.84 17.28 7.30
CA GLY A 764 -47.30 15.89 7.39
C GLY A 764 -46.87 14.89 6.31
N ASN A 765 -45.77 14.17 6.56
CA ASN A 765 -45.76 12.74 6.96
C ASN A 765 -44.33 12.20 7.04
#